data_AF-A0AAV2ZE20-F1
#
_entry.id   AF-A0AAV2ZE20-F1
#
_cell.length_a   1.000
_cell.length_b   1.000
_cell.length_c   1.000
_cell.angle_alpha   90.00
_cell.angle_beta   90.00
_cell.angle_gamma   90.00
#
_symmetry.space_group_name_H-M   'P 1'
#
loop_
_entity.id
_entity.type
_entity.pdbx_description
1 polymer ?
#
loop_
_entity_poly.entity_id
_entity_poly.type
_entity_poly.pdbx_seq_one_letter_code
_entity_poly.pdbx_strand_id
1 'polypeptide(L)'
;MFMAKRLHQHILKPRGGQQADTYEPISSGLASDMSILKGGRVFRSRDRISRFLDHSAFGVALDIFLALMSVVFVATYIWNTYIPKNTLPPMLWATDIICAGCFMVDYVFRGVYLAEHRRDYIFSIAGIINLLVIVPVIPMSFFLEYHTFWYDDTHWRFLYPLRFIKCYLEMKAVLSRCHSLVTPVRQFAILCYIQIVLIISFAAGIIQIAETSDGVHNATNMGDWTFFNSFFNSVLVFVTIQTPPADNVLSKVFVGVLVIVLILIVPYQISKVLDLGKSYSDYEIARFKPSSRSKHIILCGDLTASRIDHFFSEVFHDDHDALDINVVIMFEEEPSTSLVSLLMDPFFEKRTSFIQGSLLDVDDANRAAVDSADGIFILARRCGEEDYLTSDHRTLMRVMAARRMAPHARIFAQMHLSSNRHLMEDLGVKNVLYFSEVMNSLLGQNCICPGFSTFIYNLTSTSSDDSGLAAPPEDGNACWEERYIHGSSHELYSVSLPPPSEVFGRTFAEVASLVYAECAGVILFAVLSHSMGLQGKILLNPGHAYSCMGDETVFVIAKDRREAELVTRMRLAKKPASAWSSHRSGSLQKSLDLDSKPLKAHERRKSKLMDWTTKTDKPEDPKKQRSTVESATVESIDDLTLSLPPIVVCVAAATTFPHNAEFLVGPLRVKALLRHRPIIFVTATLPSSDNYDTFRHFKNVYFIQGDPFRIPTLKRAGIEKAHKIVIMGGGGEIAESSSFELLSDASSVALHKTITCLVGPTRAPRVITELANRANVHFVAQNLVASDWFRDNQMMPMSSRQLLAQMSSTSFSKEFHMSPAFASGLTYSTSLCDSLMINHYFNPMVKSILWEFIFASWKDVDYVTAPLSPPNGACDPTMHSPASSIMSPTSAQRSSLFAVEVPVDFVGKTFEYVFHYLLSSDGIVTVGLYRCRPDWSLMHGNTKNRIEQPDDQRGIPFGYVYVNPFPTDILSGNDLLYVLSHRQPCWA
;
A
#
# COMPACT_ATOMS: atom_id res chain seq x y z
N MET A 1 37.35 -36.87 6.59
CA MET A 1 35.96 -36.77 7.10
C MET A 1 35.81 -36.93 8.63
N PHE A 2 36.82 -37.41 9.39
CA PHE A 2 36.75 -37.47 10.87
C PHE A 2 37.41 -36.28 11.62
N MET A 3 38.16 -35.41 10.93
CA MET A 3 38.73 -34.18 11.53
C MET A 3 37.84 -32.93 11.40
N ALA A 4 36.79 -32.97 10.58
CA ALA A 4 35.87 -31.83 10.39
C ALA A 4 34.81 -31.71 11.50
N LYS A 5 34.60 -32.75 12.32
CA LYS A 5 33.62 -32.74 13.42
C LYS A 5 34.13 -32.10 14.72
N ARG A 6 35.45 -31.94 14.91
CA ARG A 6 36.01 -31.30 16.12
C ARG A 6 36.14 -29.79 16.04
N LEU A 7 36.17 -29.21 14.83
CA LEU A 7 36.21 -27.74 14.67
C LEU A 7 34.83 -27.08 14.84
N HIS A 8 33.74 -27.85 14.66
CA HIS A 8 32.37 -27.31 14.71
C HIS A 8 31.82 -27.15 16.13
N GLN A 9 32.47 -27.72 17.16
CA GLN A 9 32.04 -27.62 18.57
C GLN A 9 32.66 -26.45 19.35
N HIS A 10 33.59 -25.68 18.78
CA HIS A 10 34.23 -24.55 19.47
C HIS A 10 33.65 -23.17 19.13
N ILE A 11 32.69 -23.09 18.20
CA ILE A 11 32.10 -21.82 17.74
C ILE A 11 30.78 -21.47 18.44
N LEU A 12 30.17 -22.40 19.19
CA LEU A 12 28.91 -22.16 19.91
C LEU A 12 29.07 -22.40 21.41
N LYS A 13 29.52 -21.37 22.13
CA LYS A 13 29.20 -21.19 23.55
C LYS A 13 28.89 -19.70 23.78
N PRO A 14 27.64 -19.32 24.07
CA PRO A 14 27.36 -18.00 24.59
C PRO A 14 27.92 -17.97 26.02
N ARG A 15 28.96 -17.17 26.26
CA ARG A 15 29.31 -16.80 27.63
C ARG A 15 28.27 -15.80 28.11
N GLY A 16 27.30 -16.32 28.87
CA GLY A 16 26.40 -15.51 29.66
C GLY A 16 27.19 -14.59 30.58
N GLY A 17 26.92 -13.30 30.45
CA GLY A 17 27.29 -12.24 31.38
C GLY A 17 26.25 -11.15 31.21
N GLN A 18 25.22 -11.19 32.04
CA GLN A 18 24.25 -10.09 32.18
C GLN A 18 25.01 -8.83 32.60
N GLN A 19 25.00 -7.81 31.74
CA GLN A 19 25.02 -6.42 32.18
C GLN A 19 24.32 -5.60 31.10
N ALA A 20 23.16 -5.07 31.49
CA ALA A 20 22.38 -4.13 30.70
C ALA A 20 23.13 -2.80 30.67
N ASP A 21 23.66 -2.43 29.51
CA ASP A 21 24.13 -1.07 29.26
C ASP A 21 23.15 -0.39 28.29
N THR A 22 22.37 0.50 28.88
CA THR A 22 21.51 1.49 28.25
C THR A 22 22.36 2.37 27.32
N TYR A 23 21.98 2.44 26.04
CA TYR A 23 22.52 3.42 25.11
C TYR A 23 22.00 4.81 25.48
N GLU A 24 22.84 5.66 26.07
CA GLU A 24 22.68 7.11 26.06
C GLU A 24 23.69 7.76 25.10
N PRO A 25 23.31 8.80 24.33
CA PRO A 25 24.22 9.51 23.46
C PRO A 25 24.97 10.57 24.28
N ILE A 26 26.24 10.34 24.62
CA ILE A 26 27.02 11.33 25.36
C ILE A 26 27.75 12.28 24.39
N SER A 27 27.18 13.47 24.30
CA SER A 27 27.82 14.74 23.99
C SER A 27 28.99 15.04 24.94
N SER A 28 30.08 15.59 24.39
CA SER A 28 31.08 16.48 25.01
C SER A 28 31.19 16.51 26.55
N GLY A 29 32.33 16.05 27.08
CA GLY A 29 32.71 16.33 28.47
C GLY A 29 34.10 15.82 28.81
N LEU A 30 35.10 16.71 28.75
CA LEU A 30 36.38 16.51 29.42
C LEU A 30 36.17 16.51 30.95
N ALA A 31 36.94 15.67 31.63
CA ALA A 31 37.23 15.68 33.07
C ALA A 31 36.22 14.99 34.00
N SER A 32 36.41 13.68 34.20
CA SER A 32 36.41 13.06 35.53
C SER A 32 36.80 11.58 35.37
N ASP A 33 37.96 11.19 35.90
CA ASP A 33 38.16 9.89 36.56
C ASP A 33 39.61 9.73 36.99
N MET A 34 39.88 10.27 38.17
CA MET A 34 41.16 10.16 38.87
C MET A 34 40.93 9.57 40.26
N SER A 35 40.62 8.27 40.34
CA SER A 35 40.92 7.45 41.53
C SER A 35 40.57 5.98 41.28
N ILE A 36 41.58 5.13 41.07
CA ILE A 36 41.74 3.78 41.65
C ILE A 36 43.05 3.26 41.07
N LEU A 37 44.02 3.14 41.96
CA LEU A 37 45.41 2.98 41.62
C LEU A 37 46.00 1.95 42.58
N LYS A 38 46.41 0.80 42.03
CA LYS A 38 47.70 0.12 42.30
C LYS A 38 47.67 -1.28 41.67
N GLY A 39 48.34 -1.45 40.52
CA GLY A 39 48.60 -2.75 39.89
C GLY A 39 48.64 -2.78 38.35
N GLY A 40 47.86 -1.93 37.66
CA GLY A 40 47.59 -2.10 36.22
C GLY A 40 47.71 -0.84 35.34
N ARG A 41 48.60 0.11 35.66
CA ARG A 41 48.68 1.40 34.93
C ARG A 41 49.23 1.26 33.50
N VAL A 42 50.19 0.38 33.24
CA VAL A 42 50.79 0.23 31.90
C VAL A 42 49.87 -0.51 30.94
N PHE A 43 49.14 -1.52 31.40
CA PHE A 43 48.18 -2.27 30.58
C PHE A 43 46.98 -1.40 30.18
N ARG A 44 46.37 -0.67 31.12
CA ARG A 44 45.24 0.23 30.81
C ARG A 44 45.58 1.36 29.85
N SER A 45 46.81 1.88 29.88
CA SER A 45 47.24 2.93 28.94
C SER A 45 47.49 2.39 27.53
N ARG A 46 48.01 1.17 27.39
CA ARG A 46 48.25 0.53 26.08
C ARG A 46 46.96 0.19 25.37
N ASP A 47 46.01 -0.41 26.09
CA ASP A 47 44.70 -0.77 25.52
C ASP A 47 43.92 0.47 25.10
N ARG A 48 44.05 1.58 25.83
CA ARG A 48 43.47 2.88 25.44
C ARG A 48 44.10 3.42 24.15
N ILE A 49 45.42 3.33 24.01
CA ILE A 49 46.12 3.78 22.79
C ILE A 49 45.77 2.88 21.61
N SER A 50 45.68 1.55 21.81
CA SER A 50 45.25 0.61 20.78
C SER A 50 43.83 0.91 20.31
N ARG A 51 42.86 0.97 21.23
CA ARG A 51 41.46 1.32 20.89
C ARG A 51 41.34 2.69 20.24
N PHE A 52 42.16 3.65 20.66
CA PHE A 52 42.22 4.97 20.02
C PHE A 52 42.73 4.85 18.58
N LEU A 53 43.81 4.12 18.31
CA LEU A 53 44.30 3.92 16.95
C LEU A 53 43.36 3.04 16.09
N ASP A 54 42.57 2.17 16.70
CA ASP A 54 41.62 1.32 15.98
C ASP A 54 40.37 2.10 15.54
N HIS A 55 39.84 3.00 16.38
CA HIS A 55 38.60 3.75 16.11
C HIS A 55 38.80 5.21 15.66
N SER A 56 39.99 5.80 15.81
CA SER A 56 40.20 7.21 15.45
C SER A 56 40.43 7.43 13.96
N ALA A 57 40.05 8.62 13.48
CA ALA A 57 40.41 9.11 12.15
C ALA A 57 41.94 9.18 11.94
N PHE A 58 42.71 9.39 13.02
CA PHE A 58 44.16 9.39 12.97
C PHE A 58 44.72 8.00 12.60
N GLY A 59 44.17 6.92 13.16
CA GLY A 59 44.54 5.55 12.79
C GLY A 59 44.26 5.25 11.32
N VAL A 60 43.12 5.67 10.80
CA VAL A 60 42.77 5.53 9.38
C VAL A 60 43.75 6.31 8.48
N ALA A 61 44.05 7.57 8.83
CA ALA A 61 45.01 8.38 8.08
C ALA A 61 46.43 7.77 8.08
N LEU A 62 46.83 7.15 9.19
CA LEU A 62 48.12 6.49 9.31
C LEU A 62 48.19 5.23 8.43
N ASP A 63 47.15 4.39 8.44
CA ASP A 63 47.09 3.21 7.57
C ASP A 63 47.08 3.60 6.09
N ILE A 64 46.37 4.69 5.71
CA ILE A 64 46.43 5.24 4.34
C ILE A 64 47.84 5.69 3.99
N PHE A 65 48.53 6.37 4.91
CA PHE A 65 49.92 6.78 4.72
C PHE A 65 50.86 5.57 4.52
N LEU A 66 50.76 4.53 5.35
CA LEU A 66 51.57 3.31 5.22
C LEU A 66 51.27 2.55 3.93
N ALA A 67 50.00 2.52 3.51
CA ALA A 67 49.61 1.94 2.23
C ALA A 67 50.23 2.70 1.05
N LEU A 68 50.21 4.04 1.05
CA LEU A 68 50.89 4.86 0.04
C LEU A 68 52.40 4.61 0.03
N MET A 69 53.04 4.55 1.20
CA MET A 69 54.46 4.21 1.32
C MET A 69 54.76 2.81 0.78
N SER A 70 53.84 1.85 0.92
CA SER A 70 54.02 0.49 0.40
C SER A 70 53.95 0.44 -1.13
N VAL A 71 53.13 1.27 -1.75
CA VAL A 71 53.08 1.44 -3.21
C VAL A 71 54.37 2.07 -3.72
N VAL A 72 54.86 3.11 -3.04
CA VAL A 72 56.16 3.73 -3.37
C VAL A 72 57.28 2.71 -3.26
N PHE A 73 57.26 1.86 -2.23
CA PHE A 73 58.28 0.83 -2.00
C PHE A 73 58.25 -0.33 -3.03
N VAL A 74 57.08 -0.62 -3.61
CA VAL A 74 56.95 -1.51 -4.77
C VAL A 74 57.42 -0.81 -6.04
N ALA A 75 57.07 0.47 -6.22
CA ALA A 75 57.50 1.27 -7.36
C ALA A 75 59.04 1.41 -7.41
N THR A 76 59.71 1.52 -6.26
CA THR A 76 61.18 1.54 -6.21
C THR A 76 61.79 0.23 -6.69
N TYR A 77 61.17 -0.92 -6.36
CA TYR A 77 61.58 -2.21 -6.91
C TYR A 77 61.41 -2.26 -8.43
N ILE A 78 60.23 -1.90 -8.94
CA ILE A 78 59.95 -1.90 -10.38
C ILE A 78 60.94 -0.97 -11.10
N TRP A 79 61.15 0.24 -10.59
CA TRP A 79 62.08 1.21 -11.16
C TRP A 79 63.50 0.66 -11.21
N ASN A 80 63.94 -0.04 -10.16
CA ASN A 80 65.26 -0.66 -10.11
C ASN A 80 65.48 -1.68 -11.26
N THR A 81 64.42 -2.34 -11.73
CA THR A 81 64.53 -3.31 -12.82
C THR A 81 64.80 -2.70 -14.21
N TYR A 82 64.59 -1.40 -14.39
CA TYR A 82 64.82 -0.70 -15.66
C TYR A 82 66.17 0.01 -15.72
N ILE A 83 66.98 -0.05 -14.66
CA ILE A 83 68.27 0.65 -14.59
C ILE A 83 69.41 -0.27 -15.08
N PRO A 84 70.07 0.06 -16.20
CA PRO A 84 71.11 -0.78 -16.80
C PRO A 84 72.53 -0.58 -16.20
N LYS A 85 72.70 0.25 -15.16
CA LYS A 85 74.02 0.56 -14.55
C LYS A 85 74.10 0.07 -13.10
N ASN A 86 75.26 -0.49 -12.72
CA ASN A 86 75.55 -1.15 -11.44
C ASN A 86 75.57 -0.23 -10.19
N THR A 87 74.81 0.86 -10.16
CA THR A 87 74.73 1.76 -8.99
C THR A 87 73.29 2.28 -8.83
N LEU A 88 72.71 2.09 -7.65
CA LEU A 88 71.40 2.66 -7.31
C LEU A 88 71.49 4.20 -7.26
N PRO A 89 70.64 4.94 -7.98
CA PRO A 89 70.62 6.40 -7.87
C PRO A 89 70.42 6.84 -6.42
N PRO A 90 71.09 7.91 -5.95
CA PRO A 90 71.01 8.36 -4.56
C PRO A 90 69.58 8.75 -4.14
N MET A 91 68.77 9.22 -5.09
CA MET A 91 67.35 9.49 -4.87
C MET A 91 66.57 8.21 -4.56
N LEU A 92 66.81 7.12 -5.29
CA LEU A 92 66.13 5.84 -5.10
C LEU A 92 66.58 5.16 -3.79
N TRP A 93 67.88 5.26 -3.48
CA TRP A 93 68.46 4.85 -2.20
C TRP A 93 67.81 5.55 -1.01
N ALA A 94 67.72 6.89 -1.07
CA ALA A 94 67.10 7.67 -0.01
C ALA A 94 65.62 7.29 0.18
N THR A 95 64.87 7.09 -0.91
CA THR A 95 63.47 6.64 -0.81
C THR A 95 63.32 5.26 -0.19
N ASP A 96 64.21 4.31 -0.49
CA ASP A 96 64.12 2.94 0.05
C ASP A 96 64.37 2.91 1.57
N ILE A 97 65.33 3.71 2.05
CA ILE A 97 65.62 3.87 3.49
C ILE A 97 64.47 4.57 4.21
N ILE A 98 63.89 5.61 3.62
CA ILE A 98 62.77 6.34 4.22
C ILE A 98 61.56 5.40 4.37
N CYS A 99 61.21 4.65 3.31
CA CYS A 99 60.14 3.66 3.35
C CYS A 99 60.40 2.58 4.42
N ALA A 100 61.59 1.96 4.42
CA ALA A 100 61.95 0.94 5.40
C ALA A 100 61.96 1.49 6.84
N GLY A 101 62.44 2.72 7.04
CA GLY A 101 62.42 3.42 8.33
C GLY A 101 61.00 3.65 8.85
N CYS A 102 60.08 4.14 8.01
CA CYS A 102 58.68 4.30 8.37
C CYS A 102 58.03 2.97 8.77
N PHE A 103 58.27 1.89 8.02
CA PHE A 103 57.74 0.57 8.38
C PHE A 103 58.39 -0.02 9.63
N MET A 104 59.67 0.26 9.89
CA MET A 104 60.34 -0.18 11.11
C MET A 104 59.75 0.49 12.35
N VAL A 105 59.49 1.81 12.28
CA VAL A 105 58.83 2.55 13.36
C VAL A 105 57.44 1.98 13.62
N ASP A 106 56.67 1.71 12.56
CA ASP A 106 55.36 1.09 12.67
C ASP A 106 55.40 -0.32 13.29
N TYR A 107 56.31 -1.17 12.83
CA TYR A 107 56.49 -2.53 13.34
C TYR A 107 56.85 -2.56 14.82
N VAL A 108 57.78 -1.69 15.25
CA VAL A 108 58.18 -1.59 16.66
C VAL A 108 57.03 -1.03 17.51
N PHE A 109 56.34 -0.01 17.01
CA PHE A 109 55.28 0.66 17.75
C PHE A 109 53.98 -0.15 17.77
N ARG A 110 53.27 -0.31 16.64
CA ARG A 110 52.00 -1.06 16.60
C ARG A 110 52.21 -2.57 16.74
N GLY A 111 53.20 -3.11 16.04
CA GLY A 111 53.43 -4.56 16.03
C GLY A 111 53.91 -5.12 17.37
N VAL A 112 54.98 -4.56 17.94
CA VAL A 112 55.62 -5.12 19.15
C VAL A 112 55.17 -4.43 20.44
N TYR A 113 55.06 -3.09 20.45
CA TYR A 113 54.73 -2.35 21.67
C TYR A 113 53.23 -2.37 22.00
N LEU A 114 52.34 -2.36 21.01
CA LEU A 114 50.89 -2.41 21.26
C LEU A 114 50.32 -3.83 21.38
N ALA A 115 50.94 -4.85 20.78
CA ALA A 115 50.43 -6.21 20.85
C ALA A 115 50.35 -6.77 22.29
N GLU A 116 49.24 -7.48 22.57
CA GLU A 116 49.01 -8.20 23.83
C GLU A 116 50.04 -9.32 24.02
N HIS A 117 50.29 -10.09 22.96
CA HIS A 117 51.27 -11.18 22.92
C HIS A 117 52.38 -10.89 21.90
N ARG A 118 53.47 -10.30 22.37
CA ARG A 118 54.60 -9.84 21.53
C ARG A 118 55.26 -10.96 20.72
N ARG A 119 55.46 -12.12 21.35
CA ARG A 119 56.08 -13.28 20.70
C ARG A 119 55.19 -13.82 19.60
N ASP A 120 53.88 -13.88 19.85
CA ASP A 120 52.90 -14.41 18.90
C ASP A 120 52.78 -13.50 17.68
N TYR A 121 52.87 -12.17 17.86
CA TYR A 121 52.91 -11.24 16.73
C TYR A 121 54.21 -11.37 15.92
N ILE A 122 55.37 -11.47 16.57
CA ILE A 122 56.67 -11.61 15.87
C ILE A 122 56.72 -12.89 15.04
N PHE A 123 56.18 -14.00 15.56
CA PHE A 123 56.11 -15.29 14.85
C PHE A 123 54.86 -15.45 13.96
N SER A 124 53.99 -14.44 13.90
CA SER A 124 52.88 -14.42 12.95
C SER A 124 53.39 -14.25 11.52
N ILE A 125 52.65 -14.78 10.54
CA ILE A 125 52.98 -14.68 9.10
C ILE A 125 53.23 -13.21 8.69
N ALA A 126 52.39 -12.29 9.15
CA ALA A 126 52.55 -10.86 8.88
C ALA A 126 53.81 -10.27 9.54
N GLY A 127 54.12 -10.71 10.75
CA GLY A 127 55.31 -10.27 11.50
C GLY A 127 56.60 -10.72 10.85
N ILE A 128 56.65 -11.96 10.37
CA ILE A 128 57.78 -12.54 9.63
C ILE A 128 57.99 -11.82 8.30
N ILE A 129 56.92 -11.59 7.53
CA ILE A 129 57.01 -10.87 6.25
C ILE A 129 57.54 -9.44 6.47
N ASN A 130 57.04 -8.72 7.47
CA ASN A 130 57.55 -7.39 7.82
C ASN A 130 59.05 -7.43 8.13
N LEU A 131 59.50 -8.40 8.92
CA LEU A 131 60.91 -8.55 9.27
C LEU A 131 61.78 -8.88 8.04
N LEU A 132 61.36 -9.83 7.21
CA LEU A 132 62.07 -10.22 5.98
C LEU A 132 62.16 -9.10 4.94
N VAL A 133 61.21 -8.18 4.94
CA VAL A 133 61.16 -7.06 4.00
C VAL A 133 61.94 -5.85 4.51
N ILE A 134 61.90 -5.56 5.81
CA ILE A 134 62.49 -4.34 6.41
C ILE A 134 63.97 -4.57 6.77
N VAL A 135 64.29 -5.68 7.43
CA VAL A 135 65.63 -5.90 8.03
C VAL A 135 66.75 -5.93 6.99
N PRO A 136 66.61 -6.56 5.81
CA PRO A 136 67.71 -6.61 4.83
C PRO A 136 68.06 -5.26 4.20
N VAL A 137 67.14 -4.29 4.20
CA VAL A 137 67.33 -2.97 3.55
C VAL A 137 68.39 -2.13 4.26
N ILE A 138 68.43 -2.18 5.60
CA ILE A 138 69.36 -1.36 6.39
C ILE A 138 70.82 -1.82 6.19
N PRO A 139 71.18 -3.11 6.36
CA PRO A 139 72.55 -3.55 6.15
C PRO A 139 73.00 -3.39 4.68
N MET A 140 72.10 -3.67 3.74
CA MET A 140 72.34 -3.47 2.30
C MET A 140 72.74 -2.01 2.01
N SER A 141 72.00 -1.06 2.58
CA SER A 141 72.17 0.36 2.27
C SER A 141 73.49 0.94 2.80
N PHE A 142 74.05 0.39 3.88
CA PHE A 142 75.23 0.95 4.56
C PHE A 142 76.50 0.12 4.42
N PHE A 143 76.42 -1.20 4.23
CA PHE A 143 77.59 -2.10 4.25
C PHE A 143 77.98 -2.66 2.88
N LEU A 144 77.13 -2.59 1.85
CA LEU A 144 77.45 -3.06 0.50
C LEU A 144 77.94 -1.93 -0.40
N GLU A 145 78.94 -2.23 -1.24
CA GLU A 145 79.56 -1.27 -2.17
C GLU A 145 78.56 -0.69 -3.19
N TYR A 146 77.56 -1.49 -3.60
CA TYR A 146 76.55 -1.11 -4.59
C TYR A 146 75.19 -0.71 -3.98
N HIS A 147 75.11 -0.60 -2.64
CA HIS A 147 73.90 -0.27 -1.87
C HIS A 147 72.64 -1.12 -2.20
N THR A 148 72.79 -2.26 -2.88
CA THR A 148 71.70 -3.14 -3.33
C THR A 148 72.15 -4.60 -3.41
N PHE A 149 71.23 -5.55 -3.20
CA PHE A 149 71.48 -6.98 -3.48
C PHE A 149 71.25 -7.32 -4.96
N TRP A 150 70.85 -6.36 -5.80
CA TRP A 150 70.43 -6.62 -7.17
C TRP A 150 71.58 -7.02 -8.10
N TYR A 151 72.77 -6.44 -7.88
CA TYR A 151 73.96 -6.65 -8.71
C TYR A 151 74.97 -7.65 -8.13
N ASP A 152 74.74 -8.11 -6.89
CA ASP A 152 75.55 -9.15 -6.26
C ASP A 152 75.06 -10.54 -6.68
N ASP A 153 75.99 -11.49 -6.81
CA ASP A 153 75.75 -12.88 -7.23
C ASP A 153 75.08 -13.73 -6.12
N THR A 154 74.36 -13.08 -5.21
CA THR A 154 73.81 -13.69 -4.00
C THR A 154 72.32 -14.02 -4.16
N HIS A 155 71.91 -15.16 -3.60
CA HIS A 155 70.51 -15.60 -3.59
C HIS A 155 69.58 -14.72 -2.71
N TRP A 156 70.09 -13.66 -2.06
CA TRP A 156 69.28 -12.72 -1.28
C TRP A 156 68.34 -11.86 -2.15
N ARG A 157 68.52 -11.86 -3.47
CA ARG A 157 67.63 -11.21 -4.45
C ARG A 157 66.17 -11.67 -4.33
N PHE A 158 65.92 -12.92 -3.95
CA PHE A 158 64.56 -13.48 -3.80
C PHE A 158 63.71 -12.84 -2.69
N LEU A 159 64.29 -11.96 -1.85
CA LEU A 159 63.53 -11.20 -0.85
C LEU A 159 62.80 -9.98 -1.44
N TYR A 160 63.25 -9.42 -2.57
CA TYR A 160 62.63 -8.23 -3.16
C TYR A 160 61.15 -8.41 -3.57
N PRO A 161 60.72 -9.54 -4.16
CA PRO A 161 59.31 -9.76 -4.48
C PRO A 161 58.40 -9.75 -3.25
N LEU A 162 58.88 -10.05 -2.03
CA LEU A 162 58.07 -10.00 -0.81
C LEU A 162 57.47 -8.61 -0.54
N ARG A 163 58.00 -7.55 -1.18
CA ARG A 163 57.42 -6.20 -1.17
C ARG A 163 55.97 -6.16 -1.69
N PHE A 164 55.61 -7.00 -2.66
CA PHE A 164 54.23 -7.11 -3.15
C PHE A 164 53.28 -7.68 -2.10
N ILE A 165 53.74 -8.65 -1.30
CA ILE A 165 52.96 -9.22 -0.19
C ILE A 165 52.79 -8.19 0.93
N LYS A 166 53.84 -7.41 1.23
CA LYS A 166 53.75 -6.28 2.17
C LYS A 166 52.72 -5.24 1.70
N CYS A 167 52.74 -4.87 0.43
CA CYS A 167 51.74 -3.96 -0.15
C CYS A 167 50.30 -4.48 0.01
N TYR A 168 50.08 -5.79 -0.17
CA TYR A 168 48.78 -6.42 0.07
C TYR A 168 48.32 -6.29 1.54
N LEU A 169 49.22 -6.50 2.51
CA LEU A 169 48.89 -6.41 3.93
C LEU A 169 48.44 -4.99 4.33
N GLU A 170 49.14 -3.96 3.85
CA GLU A 170 48.80 -2.55 4.12
C GLU A 170 47.49 -2.14 3.42
N MET A 171 47.32 -2.51 2.14
CA MET A 171 46.08 -2.23 1.41
C MET A 171 44.87 -2.94 2.01
N LYS A 172 45.07 -4.17 2.51
CA LYS A 172 44.02 -4.90 3.25
C LYS A 172 43.64 -4.20 4.55
N ALA A 173 44.60 -3.63 5.28
CA ALA A 173 44.34 -2.87 6.51
C ALA A 173 43.55 -1.58 6.25
N VAL A 174 43.86 -0.84 5.17
CA VAL A 174 43.06 0.33 4.77
C VAL A 174 41.64 -0.08 4.37
N LEU A 175 41.53 -1.11 3.54
CA LEU A 175 40.23 -1.53 3.02
C LEU A 175 39.33 -2.11 4.11
N SER A 176 39.88 -2.77 5.14
CA SER A 176 39.10 -3.24 6.29
C SER A 176 38.53 -2.09 7.13
N ARG A 177 39.25 -0.96 7.23
CA ARG A 177 38.75 0.23 7.94
C ARG A 177 37.68 0.99 7.14
N CYS A 178 37.73 0.92 5.81
CA CYS A 178 36.72 1.52 4.94
C CYS A 178 35.42 0.72 4.82
N HIS A 179 35.18 -0.30 5.66
CA HIS A 179 33.98 -1.15 5.60
C HIS A 179 32.65 -0.37 5.75
N SER A 180 32.65 0.79 6.41
CA SER A 180 31.46 1.64 6.55
C SER A 180 31.10 2.40 5.26
N LEU A 181 32.06 2.64 4.36
CA LEU A 181 31.86 3.44 3.14
C LEU A 181 31.53 2.59 1.90
N VAL A 182 31.78 1.29 1.98
CA VAL A 182 31.73 0.37 0.85
C VAL A 182 30.87 -0.83 1.22
N THR A 183 30.00 -1.28 0.33
CA THR A 183 29.20 -2.49 0.58
C THR A 183 30.13 -3.69 0.80
N PRO A 184 29.77 -4.64 1.68
CA PRO A 184 30.62 -5.79 2.01
C PRO A 184 31.01 -6.60 0.77
N VAL A 185 30.10 -6.73 -0.20
CA VAL A 185 30.36 -7.36 -1.51
C VAL A 185 31.45 -6.62 -2.28
N ARG A 186 31.31 -5.30 -2.43
CA ARG A 186 32.27 -4.48 -3.17
C ARG A 186 33.62 -4.43 -2.46
N GLN A 187 33.64 -4.38 -1.13
CA GLN A 187 34.85 -4.45 -0.32
C GLN A 187 35.58 -5.78 -0.56
N PHE A 188 34.84 -6.90 -0.51
CA PHE A 188 35.41 -8.23 -0.78
C PHE A 188 35.91 -8.36 -2.22
N ALA A 189 35.16 -7.86 -3.21
CA ALA A 189 35.56 -7.87 -4.62
C ALA A 189 36.84 -7.05 -4.87
N ILE A 190 36.94 -5.85 -4.27
CA ILE A 190 38.16 -5.02 -4.35
C ILE A 190 39.35 -5.74 -3.70
N LEU A 191 39.15 -6.38 -2.55
CA LEU A 191 40.20 -7.12 -1.84
C LEU A 191 40.69 -8.31 -2.67
N CYS A 192 39.76 -9.06 -3.26
CA CYS A 192 40.05 -10.18 -4.17
C CYS A 192 40.83 -9.70 -5.40
N TYR A 193 40.39 -8.60 -6.04
CA TYR A 193 41.07 -8.01 -7.19
C TYR A 193 42.52 -7.61 -6.86
N ILE A 194 42.71 -6.85 -5.77
CA ILE A 194 44.04 -6.43 -5.30
C ILE A 194 44.91 -7.65 -4.98
N GLN A 195 44.36 -8.68 -4.34
CA GLN A 195 45.06 -9.91 -4.01
C GLN A 195 45.56 -10.63 -5.26
N ILE A 196 44.72 -10.81 -6.29
CA ILE A 196 45.08 -11.49 -7.54
C ILE A 196 46.20 -10.72 -8.25
N VAL A 197 46.05 -9.40 -8.42
CA VAL A 197 47.04 -8.55 -9.09
C VAL A 197 48.40 -8.61 -8.39
N LEU A 198 48.42 -8.56 -7.05
CA LEU A 198 49.66 -8.61 -6.27
C LEU A 198 50.30 -10.01 -6.23
N ILE A 199 49.52 -11.09 -6.26
CA ILE A 199 50.09 -12.46 -6.36
C ILE A 199 50.72 -12.67 -7.73
N ILE A 200 50.09 -12.22 -8.82
CA ILE A 200 50.68 -12.29 -10.16
C ILE A 200 51.94 -11.41 -10.25
N SER A 201 51.93 -10.24 -9.60
CA SER A 201 53.11 -9.36 -9.53
C SER A 201 54.26 -9.97 -8.71
N PHE A 202 53.93 -10.62 -7.59
CA PHE A 202 54.89 -11.41 -6.80
C PHE A 202 55.49 -12.54 -7.64
N ALA A 203 54.65 -13.23 -8.41
CA ALA A 203 55.05 -14.30 -9.29
C ALA A 203 56.02 -13.83 -10.37
N ALA A 204 55.68 -12.70 -11.00
CA ALA A 204 56.52 -12.03 -11.99
C ALA A 204 57.88 -11.66 -11.42
N GLY A 205 57.94 -11.15 -10.18
CA GLY A 205 59.20 -10.84 -9.50
C GLY A 205 60.07 -12.08 -9.27
N ILE A 206 59.48 -13.22 -8.88
CA ILE A 206 60.22 -14.47 -8.71
C ILE A 206 60.75 -14.96 -10.07
N ILE A 207 59.91 -14.99 -11.11
CA ILE A 207 60.30 -15.41 -12.47
C ILE A 207 61.43 -14.52 -12.99
N GLN A 208 61.30 -13.21 -12.84
CA GLN A 208 62.32 -12.26 -13.26
C GLN A 208 63.68 -12.54 -12.61
N ILE A 209 63.70 -12.77 -11.29
CA ILE A 209 64.95 -13.03 -10.56
C ILE A 209 65.51 -14.41 -10.91
N ALA A 210 64.63 -15.40 -11.09
CA ALA A 210 64.98 -16.74 -11.54
C ALA A 210 65.72 -16.73 -12.89
N GLU A 211 65.21 -16.02 -13.89
CA GLU A 211 65.82 -15.93 -15.22
C GLU A 211 67.09 -15.05 -15.23
N THR A 212 67.17 -14.05 -14.35
CA THR A 212 68.35 -13.16 -14.25
C THR A 212 69.43 -13.64 -13.29
N SER A 213 69.30 -14.86 -12.74
CA SER A 213 70.27 -15.46 -11.81
C SER A 213 71.24 -16.46 -12.45
N ASP A 214 70.99 -16.88 -13.70
CA ASP A 214 71.84 -17.86 -14.38
C ASP A 214 72.92 -17.15 -15.21
N GLY A 215 74.18 -17.34 -14.82
CA GLY A 215 75.35 -16.65 -15.39
C GLY A 215 75.60 -16.91 -16.89
N VAL A 216 74.88 -17.83 -17.53
CA VAL A 216 75.05 -18.21 -18.94
C VAL A 216 74.41 -17.19 -19.90
N HIS A 217 73.44 -16.39 -19.46
CA HIS A 217 72.76 -15.37 -20.29
C HIS A 217 73.10 -13.91 -19.94
N ASN A 218 74.02 -13.70 -18.99
CA ASN A 218 74.38 -12.37 -18.48
C ASN A 218 75.02 -11.42 -19.51
N ALA A 219 75.51 -11.90 -20.64
CA ALA A 219 76.29 -11.07 -21.57
C ALA A 219 75.50 -10.48 -22.76
N THR A 220 74.30 -10.96 -23.10
CA THR A 220 73.61 -10.52 -24.33
C THR A 220 72.15 -10.06 -24.17
N ASN A 221 71.41 -10.49 -23.13
CA ASN A 221 69.95 -10.29 -23.08
C ASN A 221 69.43 -9.65 -21.77
N MET A 222 70.17 -8.73 -21.15
CA MET A 222 69.67 -8.02 -19.94
C MET A 222 68.39 -7.19 -20.20
N GLY A 223 68.08 -6.86 -21.46
CA GLY A 223 66.90 -6.07 -21.84
C GLY A 223 65.58 -6.86 -21.96
N ASP A 224 65.63 -8.19 -22.08
CA ASP A 224 64.44 -9.01 -22.37
C ASP A 224 63.63 -9.34 -21.10
N TRP A 225 64.23 -9.31 -19.90
CA TRP A 225 63.58 -9.69 -18.63
C TRP A 225 63.28 -8.49 -17.72
N THR A 226 62.67 -7.45 -18.26
CA THR A 226 62.09 -6.35 -17.47
C THR A 226 60.90 -6.84 -16.64
N PHE A 227 60.58 -6.15 -15.52
CA PHE A 227 59.43 -6.54 -14.68
C PHE A 227 58.14 -6.64 -15.49
N PHE A 228 57.92 -5.72 -16.45
CA PHE A 228 56.73 -5.75 -17.31
C PHE A 228 56.70 -6.98 -18.22
N ASN A 229 57.82 -7.37 -18.83
CA ASN A 229 57.86 -8.57 -19.68
C ASN A 229 57.68 -9.85 -18.83
N SER A 230 58.30 -9.92 -17.65
CA SER A 230 58.09 -11.01 -16.69
C SER A 230 56.64 -11.07 -16.19
N PHE A 231 56.00 -9.92 -15.96
CA PHE A 231 54.59 -9.84 -15.58
C PHE A 231 53.67 -10.33 -16.69
N PHE A 232 53.89 -9.88 -17.92
CA PHE A 232 53.15 -10.32 -19.09
C PHE A 232 53.30 -11.84 -19.31
N ASN A 233 54.53 -12.36 -19.25
CA ASN A 233 54.81 -13.79 -19.36
C ASN A 233 54.17 -14.59 -18.20
N SER A 234 54.13 -14.05 -16.98
CA SER A 234 53.45 -14.69 -15.84
C SER A 234 51.94 -14.81 -16.06
N VAL A 235 51.32 -13.80 -16.66
CA VAL A 235 49.90 -13.83 -17.05
C VAL A 235 49.67 -14.89 -18.14
N LEU A 236 50.51 -14.95 -19.16
CA LEU A 236 50.39 -15.95 -20.23
C LEU A 236 50.55 -17.39 -19.72
N VAL A 237 51.44 -17.61 -18.75
CA VAL A 237 51.62 -18.91 -18.06
C VAL A 237 50.39 -19.23 -17.22
N PHE A 238 49.83 -18.25 -16.49
CA PHE A 238 48.61 -18.45 -15.71
C PHE A 238 47.40 -18.82 -16.58
N VAL A 239 47.25 -18.18 -17.74
CA VAL A 239 46.19 -18.50 -18.73
C VAL A 239 46.52 -19.78 -19.51
N THR A 240 47.61 -20.48 -19.20
CA THR A 240 48.07 -21.72 -19.84
C THR A 240 48.38 -21.60 -21.34
N ILE A 241 48.59 -20.37 -21.82
CA ILE A 241 48.90 -20.07 -23.23
C ILE A 241 50.38 -20.36 -23.53
N GLN A 242 51.26 -20.08 -22.56
CA GLN A 242 52.70 -20.21 -22.71
C GLN A 242 53.27 -21.20 -21.69
N THR A 243 54.24 -22.01 -22.10
CA THR A 243 55.04 -22.84 -21.20
C THR A 243 55.88 -21.95 -20.27
N PRO A 244 56.12 -22.37 -19.00
CA PRO A 244 56.90 -21.57 -18.06
C PRO A 244 58.29 -21.23 -18.67
N PRO A 245 58.71 -19.95 -18.65
CA PRO A 245 59.89 -19.47 -19.37
C PRO A 245 61.24 -19.94 -18.82
N ALA A 246 61.25 -20.81 -17.82
CA ALA A 246 62.46 -21.20 -17.11
C ALA A 246 63.15 -22.37 -17.79
N ASP A 247 64.44 -22.23 -18.13
CA ASP A 247 65.31 -23.35 -18.50
C ASP A 247 65.99 -23.99 -17.26
N ASN A 248 66.16 -23.20 -16.19
CA ASN A 248 66.81 -23.62 -14.94
C ASN A 248 65.96 -24.58 -14.10
N VAL A 249 66.61 -25.58 -13.48
CA VAL A 249 65.91 -26.58 -12.65
C VAL A 249 65.23 -25.94 -11.43
N LEU A 250 65.90 -25.01 -10.75
CA LEU A 250 65.33 -24.31 -9.59
C LEU A 250 64.16 -23.40 -9.99
N SER A 251 64.31 -22.65 -11.08
CA SER A 251 63.27 -21.77 -11.60
C SER A 251 62.05 -22.56 -12.08
N LYS A 252 62.23 -23.71 -12.74
CA LYS A 252 61.12 -24.63 -13.11
C LYS A 252 60.33 -25.10 -11.89
N VAL A 253 61.01 -25.40 -10.78
CA VAL A 253 60.34 -25.80 -9.52
C VAL A 253 59.59 -24.63 -8.90
N PHE A 254 60.19 -23.44 -8.77
CA PHE A 254 59.53 -22.26 -8.20
C PHE A 254 58.33 -21.81 -9.05
N VAL A 255 58.48 -21.76 -10.37
CA VAL A 255 57.40 -21.39 -11.30
C VAL A 255 56.31 -22.46 -11.30
N GLY A 256 56.65 -23.76 -11.26
CA GLY A 256 55.69 -24.85 -11.17
C GLY A 256 54.84 -24.78 -9.89
N VAL A 257 55.47 -24.57 -8.73
CA VAL A 257 54.75 -24.41 -7.44
C VAL A 257 53.83 -23.18 -7.46
N LEU A 258 54.33 -22.07 -8.00
CA LEU A 258 53.61 -20.80 -8.10
C LEU A 258 52.39 -20.88 -9.03
N VAL A 259 52.52 -21.58 -10.16
CA VAL A 259 51.40 -21.86 -11.07
C VAL A 259 50.35 -22.73 -10.40
N ILE A 260 50.74 -23.77 -9.65
CA ILE A 260 49.81 -24.60 -8.86
C ILE A 260 49.06 -23.73 -7.84
N VAL A 261 49.78 -22.86 -7.12
CA VAL A 261 49.18 -21.92 -6.15
C VAL A 261 48.19 -20.97 -6.82
N LEU A 262 48.52 -20.42 -7.99
CA LEU A 262 47.63 -19.53 -8.75
C LEU A 262 46.38 -20.27 -9.26
N ILE A 263 46.53 -21.48 -9.80
CA ILE A 263 45.41 -22.32 -10.28
C ILE A 263 44.48 -22.73 -9.13
N LEU A 264 44.98 -22.88 -7.89
CA LEU A 264 44.14 -23.21 -6.73
C LEU A 264 43.46 -21.98 -6.12
N ILE A 265 44.21 -20.88 -5.93
CA ILE A 265 43.72 -19.69 -5.22
C ILE A 265 42.75 -18.89 -6.07
N VAL A 266 43.06 -18.63 -7.36
CA VAL A 266 42.26 -17.72 -8.18
C VAL A 266 40.83 -18.23 -8.39
N PRO A 267 40.60 -19.49 -8.82
CA PRO A 267 39.23 -20.01 -8.96
C PRO A 267 38.47 -20.02 -7.62
N TYR A 268 39.13 -20.38 -6.52
CA TYR A 268 38.51 -20.35 -5.19
C TYR A 268 38.03 -18.94 -4.79
N GLN A 269 38.86 -17.92 -5.05
CA GLN A 269 38.52 -16.54 -4.74
C GLN A 269 37.40 -16.00 -5.65
N ILE A 270 37.44 -16.33 -6.95
CA ILE A 270 36.37 -15.97 -7.90
C ILE A 270 35.05 -16.64 -7.48
N SER A 271 35.05 -17.94 -7.17
CA SER A 271 33.86 -18.65 -6.68
C SER A 271 33.29 -17.98 -5.43
N LYS A 272 34.15 -17.61 -4.48
CA LYS A 272 33.70 -16.92 -3.26
C LYS A 272 33.11 -15.52 -3.55
N VAL A 273 33.66 -14.77 -4.50
CA VAL A 273 33.09 -13.48 -4.94
C VAL A 273 31.73 -13.70 -5.60
N LEU A 274 31.60 -14.72 -6.45
CA LEU A 274 30.34 -15.06 -7.11
C LEU A 274 29.28 -15.56 -6.12
N ASP A 275 29.67 -16.39 -5.16
CA ASP A 275 28.77 -16.88 -4.10
C ASP A 275 28.31 -15.74 -3.19
N LEU A 276 29.21 -14.81 -2.84
CA LEU A 276 28.86 -13.61 -2.08
C LEU A 276 28.00 -12.66 -2.91
N GLY A 277 28.25 -12.54 -4.22
CA GLY A 277 27.41 -11.75 -5.13
C GLY A 277 25.99 -12.30 -5.23
N LYS A 278 25.83 -13.63 -5.22
CA LYS A 278 24.51 -14.29 -5.21
C LYS A 278 23.78 -14.20 -3.87
N SER A 279 24.50 -13.95 -2.77
CA SER A 279 23.91 -13.87 -1.43
C SER A 279 23.15 -12.57 -1.16
N TYR A 280 23.37 -11.54 -1.98
CA TYR A 280 22.61 -10.29 -1.93
C TYR A 280 21.69 -10.23 -3.14
N SER A 281 20.44 -9.84 -2.92
CA SER A 281 19.52 -9.58 -4.02
C SER A 281 19.85 -8.21 -4.65
N ASP A 282 19.56 -8.04 -5.94
CA ASP A 282 19.70 -6.73 -6.60
C ASP A 282 18.84 -5.65 -5.91
N TYR A 283 17.73 -6.07 -5.29
CA TYR A 283 16.78 -5.22 -4.58
C TYR A 283 17.25 -4.79 -3.18
N GLU A 284 18.10 -5.58 -2.52
CA GLU A 284 18.71 -5.26 -1.23
C GLU A 284 19.78 -4.16 -1.37
N ILE A 285 20.43 -4.06 -2.52
CA ILE A 285 21.45 -3.04 -2.78
C ILE A 285 20.84 -1.79 -3.46
N ALA A 286 19.60 -1.91 -3.97
CA ALA A 286 18.90 -0.85 -4.67
C ALA A 286 18.77 0.43 -3.82
N ARG A 287 18.98 1.58 -4.49
CA ARG A 287 18.81 2.91 -3.92
C ARG A 287 18.00 3.78 -4.87
N PHE A 288 17.00 4.46 -4.35
CA PHE A 288 16.25 5.45 -5.11
C PHE A 288 16.95 6.81 -5.02
N LYS A 289 17.02 7.52 -6.15
CA LYS A 289 17.55 8.88 -6.20
C LYS A 289 16.40 9.81 -6.58
N PRO A 290 15.99 10.72 -5.68
CA PRO A 290 14.93 11.65 -5.99
C PRO A 290 15.36 12.61 -7.10
N SER A 291 14.43 12.91 -8.00
CA SER A 291 14.62 13.93 -9.04
C SER A 291 13.92 15.20 -8.57
N SER A 292 14.53 16.37 -8.83
CA SER A 292 13.90 17.64 -8.46
C SER A 292 12.63 17.95 -9.29
N ARG A 293 12.42 17.25 -10.41
CA ARG A 293 11.30 17.49 -11.34
C ARG A 293 10.10 16.57 -11.07
N SER A 294 10.34 15.35 -10.61
CA SER A 294 9.29 14.36 -10.35
C SER A 294 9.09 14.19 -8.86
N LYS A 295 7.83 14.09 -8.45
CA LYS A 295 7.49 13.72 -7.07
C LYS A 295 7.62 12.21 -6.93
N HIS A 296 7.89 11.72 -5.74
CA HIS A 296 7.80 10.29 -5.47
C HIS A 296 6.88 9.99 -4.29
N ILE A 297 6.31 8.80 -4.37
CA ILE A 297 5.40 8.22 -3.41
C ILE A 297 6.04 6.93 -2.92
N ILE A 298 5.93 6.67 -1.61
CA ILE A 298 6.38 5.41 -1.03
C ILE A 298 5.18 4.50 -0.80
N LEU A 299 5.28 3.27 -1.26
CA LEU A 299 4.33 2.21 -1.00
C LEU A 299 4.98 1.16 -0.10
N CYS A 300 4.43 0.96 1.10
CA CYS A 300 4.89 -0.04 2.05
C CYS A 300 3.70 -0.77 2.68
N GLY A 301 3.97 -1.89 3.36
CA GLY A 301 2.96 -2.64 4.08
C GLY A 301 2.85 -4.08 3.58
N ASP A 302 1.63 -4.59 3.56
CA ASP A 302 1.33 -5.87 2.92
C ASP A 302 1.12 -5.70 1.42
N LEU A 303 2.11 -6.12 0.63
CA LEU A 303 2.19 -5.86 -0.79
C LEU A 303 2.16 -7.17 -1.58
N THR A 304 0.99 -7.56 -2.06
CA THR A 304 0.84 -8.66 -3.02
C THR A 304 0.96 -8.14 -4.45
N ALA A 305 1.32 -9.01 -5.40
CA ALA A 305 1.42 -8.63 -6.81
C ALA A 305 0.09 -8.10 -7.37
N SER A 306 -1.04 -8.70 -6.95
CA SER A 306 -2.40 -8.28 -7.29
C SER A 306 -2.73 -6.87 -6.79
N ARG A 307 -2.36 -6.55 -5.55
CA ARG A 307 -2.59 -5.22 -4.95
C ARG A 307 -1.68 -4.15 -5.56
N ILE A 308 -0.43 -4.49 -5.90
CA ILE A 308 0.49 -3.56 -6.58
C ILE A 308 -0.01 -3.28 -8.01
N ASP A 309 -0.42 -4.30 -8.77
CA ASP A 309 -1.00 -4.10 -10.12
C ASP A 309 -2.21 -3.15 -10.06
N HIS A 310 -3.11 -3.39 -9.10
CA HIS A 310 -4.25 -2.51 -8.87
C HIS A 310 -3.86 -1.08 -8.45
N PHE A 311 -2.84 -0.95 -7.59
CA PHE A 311 -2.32 0.36 -7.19
C PHE A 311 -1.72 1.11 -8.38
N PHE A 312 -0.98 0.41 -9.24
CA PHE A 312 -0.39 0.97 -10.46
C PHE A 312 -1.45 1.36 -11.49
N SER A 313 -2.48 0.54 -11.70
CA SER A 313 -3.55 0.87 -12.65
C SER A 313 -4.33 2.11 -12.26
N GLU A 314 -4.47 2.38 -10.95
CA GLU A 314 -5.12 3.59 -10.46
C GLU A 314 -4.14 4.79 -10.49
N VAL A 315 -2.94 4.67 -9.91
CA VAL A 315 -1.98 5.79 -9.82
C VAL A 315 -1.50 6.29 -11.19
N PHE A 316 -1.33 5.38 -12.15
CA PHE A 316 -0.87 5.72 -13.49
C PHE A 316 -2.01 5.81 -14.51
N HIS A 317 -3.26 6.00 -14.06
CA HIS A 317 -4.40 6.21 -14.95
C HIS A 317 -4.29 7.54 -15.71
N ASP A 318 -4.76 7.57 -16.96
CA ASP A 318 -4.64 8.73 -17.85
C ASP A 318 -5.47 9.94 -17.39
N ASP A 319 -6.53 9.71 -16.61
CA ASP A 319 -7.40 10.76 -16.07
C ASP A 319 -6.76 11.57 -14.93
N HIS A 320 -5.69 11.04 -14.33
CA HIS A 320 -4.89 11.81 -13.40
C HIS A 320 -3.98 12.76 -14.18
N ASP A 321 -4.02 14.05 -13.83
CA ASP A 321 -3.14 15.06 -14.43
C ASP A 321 -1.71 14.51 -14.50
N ALA A 322 -1.08 14.59 -15.69
CA ALA A 322 0.20 14.00 -16.07
C ALA A 322 1.40 14.50 -15.24
N LEU A 323 1.33 14.28 -13.94
CA LEU A 323 2.38 14.51 -12.97
C LEU A 323 3.34 13.33 -13.12
N ASP A 324 4.60 13.64 -13.41
CA ASP A 324 5.70 12.67 -13.34
C ASP A 324 5.81 12.21 -11.86
N ILE A 325 5.07 11.17 -11.49
CA ILE A 325 5.09 10.54 -10.18
C ILE A 325 5.89 9.24 -10.28
N ASN A 326 6.89 9.08 -9.42
CA ASN A 326 7.61 7.84 -9.26
C ASN A 326 7.11 7.08 -8.03
N VAL A 327 6.91 5.76 -8.14
CA VAL A 327 6.48 4.91 -7.02
C VAL A 327 7.64 4.07 -6.51
N VAL A 328 8.02 4.27 -5.25
CA VAL A 328 9.05 3.50 -4.56
C VAL A 328 8.36 2.45 -3.69
N ILE A 329 8.52 1.18 -4.04
CA ILE A 329 7.99 0.06 -3.27
C ILE A 329 9.03 -0.36 -2.23
N MET A 330 8.63 -0.37 -0.96
CA MET A 330 9.42 -0.92 0.15
C MET A 330 8.74 -2.16 0.71
N PHE A 331 9.43 -3.30 0.63
CA PHE A 331 8.93 -4.57 1.13
C PHE A 331 10.05 -5.37 1.81
N GLU A 332 9.73 -6.08 2.89
CA GLU A 332 10.71 -6.80 3.70
C GLU A 332 11.19 -8.09 3.01
N GLU A 333 10.33 -8.72 2.22
CA GLU A 333 10.63 -9.95 1.49
C GLU A 333 11.02 -9.67 0.03
N GLU A 334 11.65 -10.65 -0.62
CA GLU A 334 11.95 -10.58 -2.04
C GLU A 334 10.68 -10.58 -2.90
N PRO A 335 10.68 -9.86 -4.04
CA PRO A 335 9.50 -9.79 -4.88
C PRO A 335 9.20 -11.16 -5.50
N SER A 336 7.92 -11.56 -5.45
CA SER A 336 7.46 -12.78 -6.12
C SER A 336 7.72 -12.73 -7.63
N THR A 337 7.83 -13.88 -8.29
CA THR A 337 8.07 -13.95 -9.75
C THR A 337 7.04 -13.18 -10.56
N SER A 338 5.77 -13.21 -10.13
CA SER A 338 4.69 -12.42 -10.72
C SER A 338 4.93 -10.91 -10.56
N LEU A 339 5.38 -10.46 -9.39
CA LEU A 339 5.70 -9.05 -9.18
C LEU A 339 6.93 -8.61 -10.00
N VAL A 340 7.96 -9.45 -10.10
CA VAL A 340 9.11 -9.17 -10.97
C VAL A 340 8.66 -9.01 -12.42
N SER A 341 7.75 -9.87 -12.91
CA SER A 341 7.20 -9.72 -14.26
C SER A 341 6.44 -8.42 -14.48
N LEU A 342 5.74 -7.92 -13.44
CA LEU A 342 5.03 -6.64 -13.48
C LEU A 342 6.02 -5.46 -13.49
N LEU A 343 7.09 -5.52 -12.69
CA LEU A 343 8.11 -4.46 -12.61
C LEU A 343 8.97 -4.36 -13.89
N MET A 344 9.09 -5.46 -14.63
CA MET A 344 9.82 -5.52 -15.91
C MET A 344 8.99 -5.00 -17.10
N ASP A 345 7.71 -4.65 -16.90
CA ASP A 345 6.92 -4.01 -17.94
C ASP A 345 7.55 -2.64 -18.29
N PRO A 346 7.86 -2.36 -19.57
CA PRO A 346 8.46 -1.09 -19.99
C PRO A 346 7.69 0.16 -19.54
N PHE A 347 6.38 0.05 -19.32
CA PHE A 347 5.55 1.14 -18.83
C PHE A 347 5.81 1.46 -17.34
N PHE A 348 6.07 0.44 -16.52
CA PHE A 348 6.32 0.57 -15.08
C PHE A 348 7.81 0.68 -14.73
N GLU A 349 8.71 0.04 -15.49
CA GLU A 349 10.15 -0.04 -15.22
C GLU A 349 10.79 1.34 -14.95
N LYS A 350 10.38 2.37 -15.71
CA LYS A 350 10.94 3.73 -15.57
C LYS A 350 10.34 4.56 -14.44
N ARG A 351 9.15 4.19 -13.97
CA ARG A 351 8.37 4.97 -12.98
C ARG A 351 8.37 4.31 -11.61
N THR A 352 8.82 3.06 -11.52
CA THR A 352 8.75 2.27 -10.31
C THR A 352 10.15 1.85 -9.86
N SER A 353 10.34 1.72 -8.57
CA SER A 353 11.59 1.23 -7.99
C SER A 353 11.28 0.35 -6.81
N PHE A 354 11.76 -0.88 -6.83
CA PHE A 354 11.58 -1.83 -5.73
C PHE A 354 12.83 -1.85 -4.84
N ILE A 355 12.63 -1.66 -3.55
CA ILE A 355 13.66 -1.66 -2.52
C ILE A 355 13.28 -2.72 -1.49
N GLN A 356 14.14 -3.73 -1.33
CA GLN A 356 14.00 -4.69 -0.25
C GLN A 356 14.50 -4.04 1.05
N GLY A 357 13.60 -3.91 2.04
CA GLY A 357 13.86 -3.26 3.31
C GLY A 357 12.59 -2.89 4.08
N SER A 358 12.74 -2.50 5.34
CA SER A 358 11.63 -2.06 6.19
C SER A 358 11.65 -0.56 6.42
N LEU A 359 10.46 0.07 6.49
CA LEU A 359 10.32 1.48 6.87
C LEU A 359 10.73 1.74 8.34
N LEU A 360 10.80 0.69 9.16
CA LEU A 360 11.24 0.76 10.55
C LEU A 360 12.76 0.95 10.67
N ASP A 361 13.51 0.52 9.65
CA ASP A 361 14.95 0.72 9.61
C ASP A 361 15.31 2.05 8.95
N VAL A 362 16.20 2.79 9.60
CA VAL A 362 16.57 4.16 9.19
C VAL A 362 17.41 4.12 7.92
N ASP A 363 18.29 3.12 7.77
CA ASP A 363 19.16 3.00 6.61
C ASP A 363 18.36 2.64 5.34
N ASP A 364 17.42 1.70 5.46
CA ASP A 364 16.48 1.34 4.38
C ASP A 364 15.58 2.51 3.97
N ALA A 365 15.05 3.24 4.94
CA ALA A 365 14.23 4.41 4.68
C ALA A 365 15.03 5.57 4.05
N ASN A 366 16.31 5.73 4.41
CA ASN A 366 17.22 6.66 3.72
C ASN A 366 17.51 6.21 2.27
N ARG A 367 17.68 4.89 2.03
CA ARG A 367 17.85 4.34 0.67
C ARG A 367 16.63 4.60 -0.23
N ALA A 368 15.44 4.64 0.35
CA ALA A 368 14.18 4.96 -0.33
C ALA A 368 13.89 6.48 -0.44
N ALA A 369 14.75 7.34 0.12
CA ALA A 369 14.56 8.79 0.18
C ALA A 369 13.20 9.19 0.79
N VAL A 370 12.86 8.57 1.94
CA VAL A 370 11.58 8.81 2.65
C VAL A 370 11.42 10.27 3.09
N ASP A 371 12.52 10.92 3.46
CA ASP A 371 12.58 12.32 3.87
C ASP A 371 11.98 13.31 2.87
N SER A 372 12.10 13.02 1.58
CA SER A 372 11.72 13.88 0.46
C SER A 372 10.43 13.45 -0.24
N ALA A 373 9.74 12.42 0.25
CA ALA A 373 8.53 11.90 -0.35
C ALA A 373 7.32 12.84 -0.21
N ASP A 374 6.47 12.91 -1.24
CA ASP A 374 5.23 13.71 -1.21
C ASP A 374 4.12 12.99 -0.43
N GLY A 375 4.07 11.66 -0.55
CA GLY A 375 3.11 10.81 0.14
C GLY A 375 3.66 9.43 0.49
N ILE A 376 3.22 8.88 1.62
CA ILE A 376 3.59 7.53 2.09
C ILE A 376 2.31 6.73 2.30
N PHE A 377 2.18 5.62 1.58
CA PHE A 377 1.07 4.67 1.70
C PHE A 377 1.50 3.47 2.53
N ILE A 378 0.73 3.18 3.57
CA ILE A 378 0.95 2.06 4.48
C ILE A 378 -0.27 1.15 4.43
N LEU A 379 -0.14 0.04 3.69
CA LEU A 379 -1.21 -0.95 3.50
C LEU A 379 -1.20 -1.98 4.64
N ALA A 380 -2.35 -2.17 5.29
CA ALA A 380 -2.52 -3.25 6.26
C ALA A 380 -2.75 -4.59 5.56
N ARG A 381 -2.36 -5.68 6.24
CA ARG A 381 -2.50 -7.05 5.77
C ARG A 381 -3.94 -7.51 5.84
N ARG A 382 -4.57 -7.90 4.72
CA ARG A 382 -5.99 -8.27 4.69
C ARG A 382 -6.30 -9.72 5.01
N CYS A 383 -5.37 -10.62 4.72
CA CYS A 383 -5.58 -12.05 4.76
C CYS A 383 -4.43 -12.75 5.50
N GLY A 384 -4.77 -13.77 6.30
CA GLY A 384 -3.82 -14.56 7.07
C GLY A 384 -4.39 -14.98 8.43
N GLU A 385 -3.66 -15.88 9.11
CA GLU A 385 -3.99 -16.36 10.47
C GLU A 385 -3.74 -15.31 11.56
N GLU A 386 -3.10 -14.18 11.23
CA GLU A 386 -2.79 -13.13 12.20
C GLU A 386 -4.03 -12.32 12.59
N ASP A 387 -4.23 -12.12 13.90
CA ASP A 387 -5.28 -11.26 14.44
C ASP A 387 -5.20 -9.84 13.85
N TYR A 388 -6.37 -9.28 13.50
CA TYR A 388 -6.48 -7.92 12.96
C TYR A 388 -5.82 -6.86 13.86
N LEU A 389 -5.92 -7.02 15.18
CA LEU A 389 -5.30 -6.12 16.14
C LEU A 389 -3.77 -6.10 16.03
N THR A 390 -3.15 -7.27 15.84
CA THR A 390 -1.69 -7.39 15.69
C THR A 390 -1.22 -6.76 14.38
N SER A 391 -1.98 -6.97 13.30
CA SER A 391 -1.74 -6.30 12.00
C SER A 391 -1.81 -4.77 12.13
N ASP A 392 -2.80 -4.26 12.86
CA ASP A 392 -2.96 -2.83 13.13
C ASP A 392 -1.82 -2.24 13.97
N HIS A 393 -1.31 -2.97 14.97
CA HIS A 393 -0.14 -2.54 15.72
C HIS A 393 1.12 -2.41 14.84
N ARG A 394 1.33 -3.32 13.88
CA ARG A 394 2.44 -3.21 12.93
C ARG A 394 2.29 -1.98 12.03
N THR A 395 1.08 -1.72 11.53
CA THR A 395 0.81 -0.52 10.74
C THR A 395 1.03 0.76 11.56
N LEU A 396 0.59 0.79 12.81
CA LEU A 396 0.83 1.92 13.71
C LEU A 396 2.34 2.18 13.91
N MET A 397 3.13 1.13 14.13
CA MET A 397 4.59 1.25 14.25
C MET A 397 5.22 1.82 12.97
N ARG A 398 4.77 1.37 11.79
CA ARG A 398 5.23 1.91 10.50
C ARG A 398 4.85 3.39 10.32
N VAL A 399 3.65 3.79 10.76
CA VAL A 399 3.21 5.19 10.74
C VAL A 399 4.07 6.06 11.68
N MET A 400 4.39 5.57 12.87
CA MET A 400 5.28 6.27 13.81
C MET A 400 6.68 6.47 13.20
N ALA A 401 7.25 5.44 12.57
CA ALA A 401 8.52 5.53 11.87
C ALA A 401 8.46 6.52 10.69
N ALA A 402 7.44 6.43 9.86
CA ALA A 402 7.20 7.33 8.73
C ALA A 402 7.12 8.80 9.18
N ARG A 403 6.33 9.09 10.23
CA ARG A 403 6.16 10.45 10.76
C ARG A 403 7.46 11.01 11.34
N ARG A 404 8.29 10.15 11.94
CA ARG A 404 9.60 10.53 12.47
C ARG A 404 10.58 10.89 11.35
N MET A 405 10.57 10.15 10.24
CA MET A 405 11.51 10.35 9.12
C MET A 405 11.06 11.44 8.14
N ALA A 406 9.75 11.57 7.92
CA ALA A 406 9.17 12.53 6.99
C ALA A 406 8.04 13.33 7.68
N PRO A 407 8.37 14.36 8.48
CA PRO A 407 7.38 15.12 9.24
C PRO A 407 6.37 15.86 8.35
N HIS A 408 6.80 16.31 7.16
CA HIS A 408 5.97 17.07 6.22
C HIS A 408 5.21 16.21 5.20
N ALA A 409 5.54 14.92 5.08
CA ALA A 409 4.89 14.03 4.12
C ALA A 409 3.44 13.72 4.52
N ARG A 410 2.58 13.53 3.51
CA ARG A 410 1.21 13.08 3.69
C ARG A 410 1.20 11.56 3.89
N ILE A 411 0.83 11.10 5.08
CA ILE A 411 0.78 9.66 5.40
C ILE A 411 -0.65 9.16 5.20
N PHE A 412 -0.82 8.14 4.35
CA PHE A 412 -2.06 7.44 4.09
C PHE A 412 -1.95 6.03 4.66
N ALA A 413 -2.72 5.73 5.70
CA ALA A 413 -2.64 4.46 6.41
C ALA A 413 -3.97 3.71 6.36
N GLN A 414 -3.89 2.39 6.17
CA GLN A 414 -5.02 1.48 6.32
C GLN A 414 -4.92 0.75 7.65
N MET A 415 -6.04 0.58 8.34
CA MET A 415 -6.15 -0.22 9.55
C MET A 415 -7.46 -1.00 9.50
N HIS A 416 -7.53 -2.14 10.19
CA HIS A 416 -8.74 -2.95 10.29
C HIS A 416 -9.74 -2.35 11.26
N LEU A 417 -9.27 -2.02 12.46
CA LEU A 417 -10.09 -1.60 13.60
C LEU A 417 -9.85 -0.12 13.92
N SER A 418 -10.90 0.54 14.39
CA SER A 418 -10.84 1.94 14.80
C SER A 418 -10.42 2.16 16.26
N SER A 419 -10.11 1.10 17.01
CA SER A 419 -9.68 1.19 18.42
C SER A 419 -8.48 2.12 18.64
N ASN A 420 -7.54 2.16 17.68
CA ASN A 420 -6.31 2.94 17.76
C ASN A 420 -6.44 4.36 17.18
N ARG A 421 -7.66 4.85 16.98
CA ARG A 421 -7.92 6.17 16.36
C ARG A 421 -7.29 7.34 17.11
N HIS A 422 -7.40 7.35 18.43
CA HIS A 422 -6.82 8.40 19.28
C HIS A 422 -5.30 8.53 19.05
N LEU A 423 -4.59 7.40 18.94
CA LEU A 423 -3.14 7.39 18.68
C LEU A 423 -2.80 8.01 17.32
N MET A 424 -3.62 7.76 16.30
CA MET A 424 -3.39 8.31 14.96
C MET A 424 -3.67 9.82 14.91
N GLU A 425 -4.68 10.28 15.66
CA GLU A 425 -5.00 11.69 15.83
C GLU A 425 -3.87 12.43 16.58
N ASP A 426 -3.32 11.84 17.64
CA ASP A 426 -2.16 12.35 18.39
C ASP A 426 -0.91 12.49 17.52
N LEU A 427 -0.71 11.56 16.56
CA LEU A 427 0.37 11.61 15.57
C LEU A 427 0.12 12.62 14.42
N GLY A 428 -1.01 13.33 14.44
CA GLY A 428 -1.41 14.27 13.40
C GLY A 428 -1.75 13.61 12.06
N VAL A 429 -2.03 12.31 12.04
CA VAL A 429 -2.36 11.56 10.81
C VAL A 429 -3.87 11.49 10.64
N LYS A 430 -4.42 12.40 9.83
CA LYS A 430 -5.87 12.45 9.55
C LYS A 430 -6.33 11.47 8.46
N ASN A 431 -5.39 11.03 7.61
CA ASN A 431 -5.68 10.22 6.43
C ASN A 431 -5.60 8.72 6.75
N VAL A 432 -6.40 8.27 7.72
CA VAL A 432 -6.51 6.84 8.07
C VAL A 432 -7.84 6.29 7.57
N LEU A 433 -7.81 5.11 6.95
CA LEU A 433 -8.99 4.37 6.55
C LEU A 433 -9.13 3.12 7.42
N TYR A 434 -10.28 2.98 8.06
CA TYR A 434 -10.63 1.82 8.88
C TYR A 434 -11.54 0.88 8.10
N PHE A 435 -11.06 -0.32 7.77
CA PHE A 435 -11.82 -1.28 6.96
C PHE A 435 -13.15 -1.64 7.63
N SER A 436 -13.14 -2.01 8.91
CA SER A 436 -14.36 -2.44 9.59
C SER A 436 -15.45 -1.35 9.59
N GLU A 437 -15.10 -0.08 9.77
CA GLU A 437 -16.07 1.02 9.72
C GLU A 437 -16.66 1.20 8.32
N VAL A 438 -15.81 1.29 7.30
CA VAL A 438 -16.22 1.56 5.93
C VAL A 438 -17.01 0.37 5.38
N MET A 439 -16.48 -0.85 5.48
CA MET A 439 -17.07 -2.05 4.88
C MET A 439 -18.41 -2.40 5.54
N ASN A 440 -18.48 -2.42 6.89
CA ASN A 440 -19.72 -2.72 7.59
C ASN A 440 -20.80 -1.67 7.31
N SER A 441 -20.41 -0.38 7.25
CA SER A 441 -21.37 0.68 6.93
C SER A 441 -21.87 0.62 5.48
N LEU A 442 -20.98 0.33 4.51
CA LEU A 442 -21.36 0.11 3.11
C LEU A 442 -22.35 -1.04 2.99
N LEU A 443 -22.12 -2.15 3.70
CA LEU A 443 -23.00 -3.30 3.72
C LEU A 443 -24.37 -3.00 4.33
N GLY A 444 -24.39 -2.19 5.40
CA GLY A 444 -25.61 -1.71 6.04
C GLY A 444 -26.42 -0.82 5.11
N GLN A 445 -25.76 0.13 4.43
CA GLN A 445 -26.40 0.98 3.41
C GLN A 445 -26.89 0.18 2.20
N ASN A 446 -26.15 -0.86 1.77
CA ASN A 446 -26.56 -1.72 0.66
C ASN A 446 -27.82 -2.54 0.97
N CYS A 447 -28.13 -2.77 2.25
CA CYS A 447 -29.39 -3.37 2.69
C CYS A 447 -30.59 -2.41 2.61
N ILE A 448 -30.35 -1.09 2.65
CA ILE A 448 -31.37 -0.03 2.51
C ILE A 448 -31.56 0.30 1.03
N CYS A 449 -30.45 0.55 0.34
CA CYS A 449 -30.36 0.97 -1.03
C CYS A 449 -29.63 -0.13 -1.82
N PRO A 450 -30.35 -0.94 -2.63
CA PRO A 450 -29.68 -1.98 -3.42
C PRO A 450 -28.64 -1.36 -4.34
N GLY A 451 -27.46 -1.95 -4.46
CA GLY A 451 -26.42 -1.39 -5.32
C GLY A 451 -25.59 -0.26 -4.69
N PHE A 452 -25.81 0.09 -3.41
CA PHE A 452 -25.10 1.21 -2.79
C PHE A 452 -23.56 1.06 -2.83
N SER A 453 -23.04 -0.14 -2.55
CA SER A 453 -21.60 -0.39 -2.59
C SER A 453 -21.01 -0.18 -3.98
N THR A 454 -21.74 -0.60 -5.01
CA THR A 454 -21.36 -0.45 -6.43
C THR A 454 -21.48 1.00 -6.88
N PHE A 455 -22.53 1.71 -6.46
CA PHE A 455 -22.71 3.13 -6.69
C PHE A 455 -21.52 3.93 -6.14
N ILE A 456 -21.11 3.64 -4.91
CA ILE A 456 -19.97 4.29 -4.27
C ILE A 456 -18.65 3.91 -4.97
N TYR A 457 -18.47 2.63 -5.31
CA TYR A 457 -17.28 2.19 -6.03
C TYR A 457 -17.13 2.92 -7.38
N ASN A 458 -18.18 2.95 -8.19
CA ASN A 458 -18.15 3.56 -9.51
C ASN A 458 -17.82 5.06 -9.46
N LEU A 459 -18.29 5.76 -8.42
CA LEU A 459 -17.98 7.19 -8.21
C LEU A 459 -16.56 7.46 -7.69
N THR A 460 -15.86 6.42 -7.23
CA THR A 460 -14.55 6.56 -6.54
C THR A 460 -13.43 5.75 -7.17
N SER A 461 -13.72 4.98 -8.21
CA SER A 461 -12.73 4.24 -8.99
C SER A 461 -12.63 4.91 -10.34
N THR A 462 -11.41 5.14 -10.80
CA THR A 462 -11.18 5.71 -12.13
C THR A 462 -11.47 4.63 -13.17
N SER A 463 -12.27 4.93 -14.20
CA SER A 463 -12.55 3.98 -15.29
C SER A 463 -12.54 4.65 -16.66
N SER A 464 -11.61 4.23 -17.51
CA SER A 464 -11.51 4.72 -18.89
C SER A 464 -12.61 4.15 -19.78
N ASP A 465 -13.37 5.02 -20.44
CA ASP A 465 -14.30 4.68 -21.52
C ASP A 465 -13.55 4.45 -22.84
N ASP A 466 -12.69 3.43 -22.87
CA ASP A 466 -11.77 3.18 -23.99
C ASP A 466 -12.47 2.47 -25.17
N SER A 467 -13.73 2.08 -24.98
CA SER A 467 -14.43 1.16 -25.89
C SER A 467 -15.30 1.86 -26.94
N GLY A 468 -15.53 3.18 -26.85
CA GLY A 468 -16.42 3.89 -27.79
C GLY A 468 -17.88 3.44 -27.76
N LEU A 469 -18.25 2.55 -26.82
CA LEU A 469 -19.61 2.04 -26.60
C LEU A 469 -20.52 3.02 -25.84
N ALA A 470 -19.99 4.11 -25.27
CA ALA A 470 -20.79 5.08 -24.52
C ALA A 470 -21.45 6.17 -25.38
N ALA A 471 -21.32 6.12 -26.71
CA ALA A 471 -22.13 6.97 -27.58
C ALA A 471 -23.62 6.61 -27.38
N PRO A 472 -24.53 7.60 -27.30
CA PRO A 472 -25.95 7.33 -27.15
C PRO A 472 -26.39 6.41 -28.33
N PRO A 473 -27.01 5.25 -28.05
CA PRO A 473 -27.36 4.28 -29.08
C PRO A 473 -28.32 4.92 -30.09
N GLU A 474 -28.00 4.85 -31.39
CA GLU A 474 -28.88 5.38 -32.44
C GLU A 474 -30.26 4.68 -32.47
N ASP A 475 -30.35 3.45 -31.94
CA ASP A 475 -31.54 2.59 -32.00
C ASP A 475 -32.30 2.40 -30.66
N GLY A 476 -31.95 3.11 -29.57
CA GLY A 476 -32.68 3.03 -28.29
C GLY A 476 -32.62 1.66 -27.54
N ASN A 477 -32.06 0.62 -28.16
CA ASN A 477 -31.84 -0.71 -27.62
C ASN A 477 -30.39 -0.88 -27.11
N ALA A 478 -29.91 0.03 -26.26
CA ALA A 478 -28.62 -0.18 -25.59
C ALA A 478 -28.67 -1.40 -24.65
N CYS A 479 -27.60 -2.20 -24.71
CA CYS A 479 -27.43 -3.32 -23.80
C CYS A 479 -27.26 -2.82 -22.35
N TRP A 480 -27.43 -3.69 -21.36
CA TRP A 480 -27.30 -3.26 -19.96
C TRP A 480 -25.86 -2.90 -19.62
N GLU A 481 -24.87 -3.55 -20.26
CA GLU A 481 -23.43 -3.25 -20.13
C GLU A 481 -23.12 -1.83 -20.59
N GLU A 482 -23.62 -1.40 -21.74
CA GLU A 482 -23.37 -0.06 -22.28
C GLU A 482 -23.87 1.04 -21.35
N ARG A 483 -25.09 0.89 -20.84
CA ARG A 483 -25.67 1.82 -19.85
C ARG A 483 -24.90 1.79 -18.53
N TYR A 484 -24.48 0.61 -18.10
CA TYR A 484 -23.68 0.47 -16.89
C TYR A 484 -22.31 1.14 -17.03
N ILE A 485 -21.61 0.93 -18.15
CA ILE A 485 -20.30 1.53 -18.46
C ILE A 485 -20.43 3.05 -18.55
N HIS A 486 -21.49 3.56 -19.20
CA HIS A 486 -21.80 4.99 -19.17
C HIS A 486 -21.92 5.50 -17.74
N GLY A 487 -22.66 4.80 -16.87
CA GLY A 487 -22.78 5.15 -15.47
C GLY A 487 -21.48 5.03 -14.67
N SER A 488 -20.63 4.04 -14.97
CA SER A 488 -19.37 3.85 -14.25
C SER A 488 -18.29 4.86 -14.64
N SER A 489 -18.36 5.43 -15.85
CA SER A 489 -17.46 6.50 -16.30
C SER A 489 -17.67 7.85 -15.61
N HIS A 490 -18.67 7.97 -14.73
CA HIS A 490 -18.93 9.21 -14.00
C HIS A 490 -18.18 9.25 -12.67
N GLU A 491 -17.53 10.37 -12.40
CA GLU A 491 -16.69 10.58 -11.24
C GLU A 491 -17.09 11.80 -10.41
N LEU A 492 -16.49 11.92 -9.22
CA LEU A 492 -16.72 13.02 -8.29
C LEU A 492 -15.70 14.14 -8.47
N TYR A 493 -16.20 15.33 -8.83
CA TYR A 493 -15.38 16.53 -8.99
C TYR A 493 -15.80 17.64 -8.02
N SER A 494 -14.83 18.42 -7.57
CA SER A 494 -15.06 19.67 -6.83
C SER A 494 -14.83 20.86 -7.76
N VAL A 495 -15.82 21.75 -7.86
CA VAL A 495 -15.76 22.93 -8.74
C VAL A 495 -16.25 24.15 -7.99
N SER A 496 -15.84 25.34 -8.44
CA SER A 496 -16.34 26.60 -7.88
C SER A 496 -17.59 27.03 -8.64
N LEU A 497 -18.61 27.49 -7.91
CA LEU A 497 -19.79 28.10 -8.51
C LEU A 497 -19.41 29.38 -9.29
N PRO A 498 -20.23 29.79 -10.27
CA PRO A 498 -20.06 31.08 -10.92
C PRO A 498 -20.07 32.25 -9.93
N PRO A 499 -19.58 33.43 -10.37
CA PRO A 499 -19.47 34.60 -9.51
C PRO A 499 -20.83 35.03 -8.91
N PRO A 500 -20.81 35.74 -7.77
CA PRO A 500 -22.02 36.24 -7.09
C PRO A 500 -22.96 37.04 -8.01
N SER A 501 -22.43 37.70 -9.05
CA SER A 501 -23.23 38.45 -10.02
C SER A 501 -24.33 37.63 -10.71
N GLU A 502 -24.18 36.30 -10.77
CA GLU A 502 -25.12 35.43 -11.47
C GLU A 502 -25.92 34.51 -10.55
N VAL A 503 -25.31 34.08 -9.45
CA VAL A 503 -25.84 33.01 -8.57
C VAL A 503 -26.51 33.57 -7.31
N PHE A 504 -26.18 34.80 -6.91
CA PHE A 504 -26.61 35.36 -5.63
C PHE A 504 -28.13 35.39 -5.48
N GLY A 505 -28.62 34.80 -4.38
CA GLY A 505 -30.04 34.76 -4.02
C GLY A 505 -30.83 33.61 -4.67
N ARG A 506 -30.20 32.77 -5.50
CA ARG A 506 -30.82 31.53 -5.98
C ARG A 506 -30.68 30.41 -4.95
N THR A 507 -31.69 29.56 -4.86
CA THR A 507 -31.63 28.36 -4.00
C THR A 507 -30.73 27.29 -4.60
N PHE A 508 -30.16 26.41 -3.77
CA PHE A 508 -29.35 25.28 -4.25
C PHE A 508 -30.09 24.41 -5.28
N ALA A 509 -31.37 24.13 -5.04
CA ALA A 509 -32.21 23.38 -5.99
C ALA A 509 -32.39 24.11 -7.34
N GLU A 510 -32.53 25.43 -7.36
CA GLU A 510 -32.57 26.21 -8.60
C GLU A 510 -31.25 26.14 -9.37
N VAL A 511 -30.12 26.26 -8.66
CA VAL A 511 -28.79 26.17 -9.28
C VAL A 511 -28.56 24.77 -9.83
N ALA A 512 -28.87 23.72 -9.08
CA ALA A 512 -28.76 22.33 -9.53
C ALA A 512 -29.60 22.06 -10.79
N SER A 513 -30.81 22.62 -10.87
CA SER A 513 -31.65 22.50 -12.07
C SER A 513 -31.03 23.21 -13.29
N LEU A 514 -30.35 24.33 -13.09
CA LEU A 514 -29.77 25.08 -14.21
C LEU A 514 -28.46 24.45 -14.68
N VAL A 515 -27.65 23.96 -13.73
CA VAL A 515 -26.42 23.21 -14.03
C VAL A 515 -26.74 21.97 -14.87
N TYR A 516 -27.73 21.17 -14.48
CA TYR A 516 -28.10 19.98 -15.25
C TYR A 516 -28.55 20.34 -16.69
N ALA A 517 -29.31 21.42 -16.85
CA ALA A 517 -29.85 21.83 -18.15
C ALA A 517 -28.83 22.50 -19.09
N GLU A 518 -27.84 23.24 -18.56
CA GLU A 518 -26.88 23.98 -19.39
C GLU A 518 -25.49 23.32 -19.47
N CYS A 519 -25.10 22.52 -18.47
CA CYS A 519 -23.78 21.90 -18.37
C CYS A 519 -23.85 20.40 -18.69
N ALA A 520 -24.33 20.03 -19.89
CA ALA A 520 -24.27 18.66 -20.41
C ALA A 520 -24.82 17.55 -19.48
N GLY A 521 -25.81 17.85 -18.62
CA GLY A 521 -26.36 16.85 -17.69
C GLY A 521 -25.52 16.60 -16.44
N VAL A 522 -24.61 17.52 -16.08
CA VAL A 522 -23.84 17.44 -14.83
C VAL A 522 -24.77 17.53 -13.62
N ILE A 523 -24.61 16.61 -12.66
CA ILE A 523 -25.44 16.57 -11.44
C ILE A 523 -24.72 17.28 -10.29
N LEU A 524 -25.26 18.43 -9.87
CA LEU A 524 -24.84 19.13 -8.65
C LEU A 524 -25.55 18.54 -7.43
N PHE A 525 -24.79 17.97 -6.49
CA PHE A 525 -25.38 17.19 -5.38
C PHE A 525 -24.97 17.66 -3.97
N ALA A 526 -23.86 18.40 -3.82
CA ALA A 526 -23.42 18.91 -2.52
C ALA A 526 -22.71 20.27 -2.62
N VAL A 527 -22.65 20.97 -1.48
CA VAL A 527 -21.99 22.27 -1.34
C VAL A 527 -21.12 22.31 -0.07
N LEU A 528 -19.99 22.99 -0.14
CA LEU A 528 -19.17 23.32 1.02
C LEU A 528 -19.74 24.58 1.69
N SER A 529 -20.29 24.45 2.89
CA SER A 529 -20.94 25.57 3.57
C SER A 529 -19.93 26.61 4.05
N HIS A 530 -20.19 27.87 3.71
CA HIS A 530 -19.46 29.04 4.21
C HIS A 530 -20.22 29.80 5.32
N SER A 531 -21.37 29.28 5.75
CA SER A 531 -22.24 29.94 6.75
C SER A 531 -21.60 29.98 8.14
N MET A 532 -21.82 31.08 8.87
CA MET A 532 -21.32 31.31 10.23
C MET A 532 -21.83 30.20 11.17
N GLY A 533 -20.94 29.28 11.56
CA GLY A 533 -21.23 28.10 12.41
C GLY A 533 -21.09 26.73 11.73
N LEU A 534 -21.14 26.68 10.38
CA LEU A 534 -20.97 25.46 9.57
C LEU A 534 -19.77 25.52 8.62
N GLN A 535 -18.87 26.51 8.80
CA GLN A 535 -17.69 26.70 7.96
C GLN A 535 -16.89 25.41 7.77
N GLY A 536 -16.70 25.01 6.52
CA GLY A 536 -15.91 23.84 6.14
C GLY A 536 -16.64 22.49 6.20
N LYS A 537 -17.94 22.46 6.52
CA LYS A 537 -18.76 21.23 6.47
C LYS A 537 -19.38 21.06 5.08
N ILE A 538 -19.32 19.83 4.57
CA ILE A 538 -19.98 19.43 3.32
C ILE A 538 -21.44 19.15 3.62
N LEU A 539 -22.35 19.77 2.86
CA LEU A 539 -23.79 19.56 2.97
C LEU A 539 -24.29 18.82 1.72
N LEU A 540 -24.77 17.59 1.92
CA LEU A 540 -25.45 16.82 0.87
C LEU A 540 -26.87 17.35 0.69
N ASN A 541 -27.22 17.68 -0.56
CA ASN A 541 -28.51 18.25 -1.00
C ASN A 541 -29.22 19.07 0.09
N PRO A 542 -28.84 20.34 0.31
CA PRO A 542 -29.56 21.21 1.24
C PRO A 542 -30.92 21.70 0.71
N GLY A 543 -31.32 21.32 -0.51
CA GLY A 543 -32.62 21.63 -1.10
C GLY A 543 -32.90 23.13 -1.24
N HIS A 544 -34.13 23.55 -0.96
CA HIS A 544 -34.53 24.97 -1.02
C HIS A 544 -34.07 25.79 0.20
N ALA A 545 -33.58 25.15 1.27
CA ALA A 545 -33.22 25.81 2.52
C ALA A 545 -31.90 26.61 2.42
N TYR A 546 -31.05 26.28 1.43
CA TYR A 546 -29.77 26.95 1.21
C TYR A 546 -29.83 27.92 0.04
N SER A 547 -29.39 29.15 0.29
CA SER A 547 -29.21 30.19 -0.74
C SER A 547 -27.75 30.28 -1.10
N CYS A 548 -27.44 30.14 -2.39
CA CYS A 548 -26.07 30.18 -2.89
C CYS A 548 -25.56 31.63 -2.94
N MET A 549 -24.32 31.84 -2.47
CA MET A 549 -23.70 33.17 -2.41
C MET A 549 -22.84 33.48 -3.64
N GLY A 550 -22.38 32.45 -4.37
CA GLY A 550 -21.42 32.55 -5.47
C GLY A 550 -19.97 32.33 -5.01
N ASP A 551 -19.10 31.88 -5.91
CA ASP A 551 -17.71 31.47 -5.63
C ASP A 551 -17.53 30.36 -4.57
N GLU A 552 -18.62 29.68 -4.20
CA GLU A 552 -18.58 28.57 -3.25
C GLU A 552 -18.11 27.29 -3.93
N THR A 553 -17.38 26.44 -3.20
CA THR A 553 -17.02 25.10 -3.68
C THR A 553 -18.22 24.17 -3.62
N VAL A 554 -18.59 23.60 -4.77
CA VAL A 554 -19.66 22.62 -4.93
C VAL A 554 -19.10 21.31 -5.48
N PHE A 555 -19.84 20.24 -5.24
CA PHE A 555 -19.49 18.90 -5.69
C PHE A 555 -20.49 18.43 -6.75
N VAL A 556 -19.93 17.90 -7.83
CA VAL A 556 -20.66 17.50 -9.02
C VAL A 556 -20.28 16.10 -9.44
N ILE A 557 -21.22 15.40 -10.07
CA ILE A 557 -20.99 14.15 -10.80
C ILE A 557 -20.96 14.50 -12.28
N ALA A 558 -19.85 14.20 -12.93
CA ALA A 558 -19.59 14.48 -14.35
C ALA A 558 -18.76 13.34 -14.94
N LYS A 559 -18.74 13.21 -16.28
CA LYS A 559 -17.91 12.22 -16.95
C LYS A 559 -16.43 12.60 -16.82
N ASP A 560 -16.10 13.82 -17.24
CA ASP A 560 -14.73 14.33 -17.22
C ASP A 560 -14.59 15.61 -16.40
N ARG A 561 -13.36 15.88 -15.94
CA ARG A 561 -12.99 17.17 -15.34
C ARG A 561 -13.40 18.37 -16.20
N ARG A 562 -13.33 18.24 -17.53
CA ARG A 562 -13.69 19.30 -18.49
C ARG A 562 -15.17 19.66 -18.45
N GLU A 563 -16.04 18.67 -18.32
CA GLU A 563 -17.49 18.89 -18.17
C GLU A 563 -17.80 19.53 -16.82
N ALA A 564 -17.11 19.11 -15.76
CA ALA A 564 -17.23 19.72 -14.44
C ALA A 564 -16.84 21.22 -14.48
N GLU A 565 -15.80 21.60 -15.23
CA GLU A 565 -15.41 23.01 -15.39
C GLU A 565 -16.43 23.89 -16.11
N LEU A 566 -17.36 23.31 -16.87
CA LEU A 566 -18.44 24.07 -17.50
C LEU A 566 -19.32 24.76 -16.45
N VAL A 567 -19.44 24.18 -15.25
CA VAL A 567 -20.20 24.75 -14.14
C VAL A 567 -19.61 26.09 -13.71
N THR A 568 -18.28 26.21 -13.64
CA THR A 568 -17.61 27.46 -13.26
C THR A 568 -17.72 28.52 -14.35
N ARG A 569 -17.76 28.11 -15.63
CA ARG A 569 -17.83 29.01 -16.79
C ARG A 569 -19.25 29.34 -17.22
N MET A 570 -20.24 28.78 -16.55
CA MET A 570 -21.66 28.93 -16.86
C MET A 570 -22.08 30.39 -16.75
N ARG A 571 -22.87 30.87 -17.73
CA ARG A 571 -23.52 32.17 -17.71
C ARG A 571 -25.04 32.00 -17.60
N LEU A 572 -25.61 32.27 -16.43
CA LEU A 572 -27.02 32.07 -16.07
C LEU A 572 -27.96 33.06 -16.80
N ALA A 573 -28.10 32.92 -18.12
CA ALA A 573 -28.90 33.81 -18.97
C ALA A 573 -30.23 33.19 -19.48
N LYS A 574 -30.45 31.87 -19.35
CA LYS A 574 -31.67 31.21 -19.83
C LYS A 574 -32.71 30.97 -18.73
N LYS A 575 -33.99 30.91 -19.15
CA LYS A 575 -35.13 30.52 -18.30
C LYS A 575 -34.97 29.04 -17.88
N PRO A 576 -35.40 28.65 -16.67
CA PRO A 576 -35.35 27.26 -16.22
C PRO A 576 -36.18 26.34 -17.12
N ALA A 577 -35.84 25.04 -17.14
CA ALA A 577 -36.46 24.03 -18.00
C ALA A 577 -38.01 24.03 -17.92
N SER A 578 -38.68 23.62 -19.00
CA SER A 578 -40.15 23.66 -19.12
C SER A 578 -40.86 22.91 -17.96
N ALA A 579 -40.31 21.77 -17.52
CA ALA A 579 -40.78 21.01 -16.37
C ALA A 579 -40.77 21.83 -15.07
N TRP A 580 -39.70 22.58 -14.80
CA TRP A 580 -39.57 23.50 -13.66
C TRP A 580 -40.64 24.60 -13.67
N SER A 581 -40.93 25.16 -14.86
CA SER A 581 -41.92 26.24 -15.03
C SER A 581 -43.38 25.77 -14.90
N SER A 582 -43.67 24.53 -15.30
CA SER A 582 -45.03 23.98 -15.33
C SER A 582 -45.66 23.81 -13.93
N HIS A 583 -44.83 23.61 -12.90
CA HIS A 583 -45.28 23.48 -11.51
C HIS A 583 -45.55 24.84 -10.85
N ARG A 584 -44.65 25.83 -11.01
CA ARG A 584 -44.82 27.17 -10.42
C ARG A 584 -45.99 27.96 -11.01
N SER A 585 -46.33 27.76 -12.28
CA SER A 585 -47.48 28.44 -12.89
C SER A 585 -48.82 28.02 -12.26
N GLY A 586 -48.91 26.80 -11.72
CA GLY A 586 -50.11 26.31 -11.03
C GLY A 586 -50.26 26.80 -9.59
N SER A 587 -49.17 27.16 -8.90
CA SER A 587 -49.23 27.66 -7.51
C SER A 587 -49.49 29.16 -7.42
N LEU A 588 -48.96 29.96 -8.37
CA LEU A 588 -49.20 31.40 -8.44
C LEU A 588 -50.67 31.74 -8.77
N GLN A 589 -51.31 30.96 -9.64
CA GLN A 589 -52.71 31.17 -10.03
C GLN A 589 -53.71 30.88 -8.89
N LYS A 590 -53.33 30.02 -7.93
CA LYS A 590 -54.14 29.69 -6.74
C LYS A 590 -54.07 30.76 -5.63
N SER A 591 -53.18 31.74 -5.73
CA SER A 591 -53.06 32.85 -4.78
C SER A 591 -53.85 34.10 -5.17
N LEU A 592 -54.33 34.18 -6.43
CA LEU A 592 -55.02 35.35 -6.98
C LEU A 592 -56.54 35.16 -7.13
N ASP A 593 -57.05 33.93 -7.13
CA ASP A 593 -58.49 33.64 -7.23
C ASP A 593 -59.06 33.18 -5.87
N LEU A 594 -59.43 34.14 -5.03
CA LEU A 594 -60.12 33.90 -3.75
C LEU A 594 -61.63 34.14 -3.79
N ASP A 595 -62.21 34.40 -4.96
CA ASP A 595 -63.66 34.60 -5.12
C ASP A 595 -64.24 33.84 -6.32
N SER A 596 -64.46 32.53 -6.17
CA SER A 596 -65.61 31.84 -6.82
C SER A 596 -65.84 30.44 -6.26
N LYS A 597 -67.12 30.06 -6.17
CA LYS A 597 -67.63 28.79 -5.60
C LYS A 597 -67.10 27.56 -6.36
N PRO A 598 -66.97 26.39 -5.69
CA PRO A 598 -66.32 25.24 -6.30
C PRO A 598 -67.26 24.53 -7.28
N LEU A 599 -66.96 24.63 -8.57
CA LEU A 599 -67.42 23.66 -9.57
C LEU A 599 -66.49 22.44 -9.50
N LYS A 600 -67.11 21.26 -9.44
CA LYS A 600 -66.44 19.95 -9.38
C LYS A 600 -65.56 19.72 -10.62
N ALA A 601 -64.31 20.16 -10.57
CA ALA A 601 -63.25 19.65 -11.42
C ALA A 601 -62.55 18.51 -10.67
N HIS A 602 -62.47 17.33 -11.30
CA HIS A 602 -61.56 16.26 -10.88
C HIS A 602 -60.12 16.78 -11.00
N GLU A 603 -59.63 17.51 -9.99
CA GLU A 603 -58.19 17.75 -9.80
C GLU A 603 -57.56 16.40 -9.39
N ARG A 604 -57.11 15.62 -10.39
CA ARG A 604 -56.14 14.54 -10.16
C ARG A 604 -54.86 15.18 -9.63
N ARG A 605 -54.74 15.28 -8.30
CA ARG A 605 -53.51 15.66 -7.61
C ARG A 605 -52.43 14.63 -7.95
N LYS A 606 -51.38 15.08 -8.62
CA LYS A 606 -50.15 14.32 -8.95
C LYS A 606 -49.45 13.90 -7.64
N SER A 607 -48.79 12.73 -7.66
CA SER A 607 -48.06 12.11 -6.54
C SER A 607 -47.50 13.12 -5.51
N LYS A 608 -48.06 13.13 -4.29
CA LYS A 608 -47.60 13.99 -3.21
C LYS A 608 -46.66 13.21 -2.29
N LEU A 609 -45.52 13.80 -1.95
CA LEU A 609 -44.66 13.27 -0.89
C LEU A 609 -45.44 13.26 0.44
N MET A 610 -45.54 12.09 1.06
CA MET A 610 -46.21 11.93 2.33
C MET A 610 -45.22 12.21 3.46
N ASP A 611 -45.44 13.31 4.19
CA ASP A 611 -44.70 13.58 5.42
C ASP A 611 -45.11 12.57 6.49
N TRP A 612 -44.34 11.50 6.58
CA TRP A 612 -44.48 10.54 7.64
C TRP A 612 -43.67 11.04 8.85
N THR A 613 -44.36 11.23 9.97
CA THR A 613 -43.70 11.23 11.27
C THR A 613 -43.45 9.78 11.61
N THR A 614 -42.20 9.41 11.94
CA THR A 614 -41.95 8.18 12.70
C THR A 614 -42.97 8.22 13.83
N LYS A 615 -43.91 7.27 13.90
CA LYS A 615 -44.62 7.06 15.16
C LYS A 615 -43.48 6.79 16.12
N THR A 616 -43.17 7.75 16.98
CA THR A 616 -42.24 7.51 18.08
C THR A 616 -42.90 6.39 18.84
N ASP A 617 -42.42 5.15 18.63
CA ASP A 617 -42.69 4.08 19.56
C ASP A 617 -42.49 4.70 20.93
N LYS A 618 -43.53 4.65 21.79
CA LYS A 618 -43.41 5.14 23.17
C LYS A 618 -42.06 4.67 23.67
N PRO A 619 -41.24 5.53 24.31
CA PRO A 619 -39.98 5.07 24.88
C PRO A 619 -40.33 3.88 25.77
N GLU A 620 -39.95 2.67 25.35
CA GLU A 620 -40.08 1.53 26.23
C GLU A 620 -39.21 1.83 27.44
N ASP A 621 -39.70 1.47 28.63
CA ASP A 621 -38.96 1.66 29.86
C ASP A 621 -37.52 1.16 29.66
N PRO A 622 -36.48 1.90 30.11
CA PRO A 622 -35.08 1.45 30.03
C PRO A 622 -34.84 0.10 30.72
N LYS A 623 -35.83 -0.41 31.48
CA LYS A 623 -35.87 -1.74 32.08
C LYS A 623 -36.17 -2.89 31.10
N LYS A 624 -36.67 -2.62 29.89
CA LYS A 624 -36.91 -3.63 28.83
C LYS A 624 -35.75 -3.75 27.83
N GLN A 625 -34.77 -2.86 27.87
CA GLN A 625 -33.55 -3.00 27.08
C GLN A 625 -32.74 -4.18 27.61
N ARG A 626 -32.56 -5.17 26.74
CA ARG A 626 -31.85 -6.42 26.99
C ARG A 626 -30.40 -6.13 27.38
N SER A 627 -30.11 -6.26 28.67
CA SER A 627 -28.81 -5.89 29.24
C SER A 627 -27.70 -6.91 28.98
N THR A 628 -28.04 -8.17 28.68
CA THR A 628 -27.07 -9.26 28.47
C THR A 628 -27.23 -9.92 27.10
N VAL A 629 -26.13 -10.45 26.56
CA VAL A 629 -26.10 -11.19 25.28
C VAL A 629 -27.12 -12.32 25.28
N GLU A 630 -27.21 -13.09 26.38
CA GLU A 630 -28.12 -14.22 26.56
C GLU A 630 -29.58 -13.83 26.38
N SER A 631 -29.97 -12.62 26.80
CA SER A 631 -31.34 -12.12 26.65
C SER A 631 -31.69 -11.70 25.21
N ALA A 632 -30.68 -11.47 24.36
CA ALA A 632 -30.82 -11.19 22.94
C ALA A 632 -30.65 -12.43 22.06
N THR A 633 -30.13 -13.53 22.61
CA THR A 633 -30.01 -14.81 21.92
C THR A 633 -31.38 -15.51 21.85
N VAL A 634 -31.70 -16.05 20.68
CA VAL A 634 -32.97 -16.74 20.39
C VAL A 634 -32.70 -18.09 19.75
N GLU A 635 -33.50 -19.10 20.07
CA GLU A 635 -33.36 -20.44 19.48
C GLU A 635 -33.92 -20.49 18.06
N SER A 636 -35.14 -20.02 17.81
CA SER A 636 -35.77 -19.97 16.49
C SER A 636 -36.47 -18.65 16.23
N ILE A 637 -36.52 -18.22 14.97
CA ILE A 637 -37.31 -17.05 14.56
C ILE A 637 -38.79 -17.23 14.78
N ASP A 638 -39.31 -18.45 14.71
CA ASP A 638 -40.75 -18.69 14.88
C ASP A 638 -41.23 -18.34 16.30
N ASP A 639 -40.32 -18.23 17.27
CA ASP A 639 -40.60 -17.77 18.64
C ASP A 639 -40.80 -16.23 18.71
N LEU A 640 -40.36 -15.51 17.68
CA LEU A 640 -40.47 -14.06 17.58
C LEU A 640 -41.66 -13.67 16.70
N THR A 641 -42.60 -12.90 17.26
CA THR A 641 -43.69 -12.27 16.50
C THR A 641 -43.17 -11.04 15.74
N LEU A 642 -42.49 -11.26 14.62
CA LEU A 642 -41.94 -10.20 13.77
C LEU A 642 -43.03 -9.59 12.86
N SER A 643 -43.19 -8.27 12.91
CA SER A 643 -44.12 -7.52 12.05
C SER A 643 -43.60 -7.29 10.63
N LEU A 644 -42.29 -7.36 10.42
CA LEU A 644 -41.60 -7.14 9.15
C LEU A 644 -40.60 -8.26 8.90
N PRO A 645 -40.33 -8.62 7.62
CA PRO A 645 -39.34 -9.64 7.32
C PRO A 645 -37.93 -9.16 7.72
N PRO A 646 -37.12 -10.01 8.37
CA PRO A 646 -35.84 -9.65 8.96
C PRO A 646 -34.71 -9.51 7.93
N ILE A 647 -33.64 -8.85 8.34
CA ILE A 647 -32.34 -8.89 7.69
C ILE A 647 -31.51 -9.94 8.43
N VAL A 648 -31.04 -10.97 7.72
CA VAL A 648 -30.25 -12.06 8.30
C VAL A 648 -28.79 -11.85 7.93
N VAL A 649 -27.91 -11.78 8.93
CA VAL A 649 -26.47 -11.61 8.77
C VAL A 649 -25.81 -12.93 9.15
N CYS A 650 -25.27 -13.64 8.17
CA CYS A 650 -24.53 -14.88 8.35
C CYS A 650 -23.04 -14.57 8.48
N VAL A 651 -22.47 -14.86 9.63
CA VAL A 651 -21.05 -14.70 9.91
C VAL A 651 -20.35 -16.02 9.58
N ALA A 652 -19.54 -16.06 8.53
CA ALA A 652 -18.85 -17.30 8.12
C ALA A 652 -17.67 -17.69 9.04
N ALA A 653 -17.17 -16.77 9.87
CA ALA A 653 -16.14 -17.05 10.86
C ALA A 653 -16.65 -18.02 11.95
N ALA A 654 -15.89 -19.08 12.22
CA ALA A 654 -16.24 -20.07 13.24
C ALA A 654 -15.70 -19.72 14.64
N THR A 655 -14.63 -18.92 14.71
CA THR A 655 -13.80 -18.75 15.90
C THR A 655 -14.03 -17.41 16.63
N THR A 656 -14.41 -16.36 15.91
CA THR A 656 -14.57 -15.01 16.46
C THR A 656 -15.79 -14.29 15.90
N PHE A 657 -16.43 -13.47 16.74
CA PHE A 657 -17.50 -12.56 16.30
C PHE A 657 -16.88 -11.33 15.60
N PRO A 658 -17.45 -10.82 14.49
CA PRO A 658 -16.91 -9.69 13.76
C PRO A 658 -16.79 -8.45 14.63
N HIS A 659 -15.59 -7.87 14.66
CA HIS A 659 -15.35 -6.59 15.33
C HIS A 659 -16.10 -5.45 14.63
N ASN A 660 -16.45 -4.42 15.40
CA ASN A 660 -17.05 -3.19 14.88
C ASN A 660 -18.33 -3.44 14.05
N ALA A 661 -19.09 -4.50 14.34
CA ALA A 661 -20.32 -4.81 13.61
C ALA A 661 -21.49 -3.86 13.95
N GLU A 662 -21.34 -2.97 14.93
CA GLU A 662 -22.26 -1.85 15.18
C GLU A 662 -22.37 -0.90 13.99
N PHE A 663 -21.30 -0.76 13.20
CA PHE A 663 -21.27 0.04 11.97
C PHE A 663 -22.18 -0.55 10.88
N LEU A 664 -22.49 -1.85 10.92
CA LEU A 664 -23.48 -2.48 10.04
C LEU A 664 -24.91 -2.13 10.45
N VAL A 665 -25.18 -2.22 11.76
CA VAL A 665 -26.51 -1.97 12.35
C VAL A 665 -26.87 -0.48 12.27
N GLY A 666 -25.86 0.36 12.29
CA GLY A 666 -25.98 1.79 12.36
C GLY A 666 -26.89 2.44 11.33
N PRO A 667 -26.51 2.37 10.03
CA PRO A 667 -27.33 2.86 8.93
C PRO A 667 -28.79 2.35 8.99
N LEU A 668 -28.99 1.11 9.44
CA LEU A 668 -30.29 0.44 9.52
C LEU A 668 -31.20 0.94 10.66
N ARG A 669 -30.71 1.83 11.52
CA ARG A 669 -31.42 2.36 12.69
C ARG A 669 -31.55 3.87 12.69
N VAL A 670 -31.32 4.50 11.53
CA VAL A 670 -31.43 5.94 11.35
C VAL A 670 -32.89 6.41 11.45
N LYS A 671 -33.11 7.61 12.02
CA LYS A 671 -34.44 8.23 12.19
C LYS A 671 -35.11 8.62 10.86
N ALA A 672 -34.31 8.85 9.82
CA ALA A 672 -34.75 9.17 8.47
C ALA A 672 -35.36 7.98 7.70
N LEU A 673 -35.31 6.74 8.23
CA LEU A 673 -35.93 5.55 7.64
C LEU A 673 -37.38 5.36 8.08
N LEU A 674 -38.25 5.01 7.13
CA LEU A 674 -39.69 4.85 7.35
C LEU A 674 -40.04 3.74 8.35
N ARG A 675 -39.33 2.61 8.27
CA ARG A 675 -39.53 1.43 9.11
C ARG A 675 -38.19 0.77 9.47
N HIS A 676 -38.04 0.31 10.70
CA HIS A 676 -36.86 -0.43 11.15
C HIS A 676 -37.10 -1.94 11.08
N ARG A 677 -36.41 -2.63 10.17
CA ARG A 677 -36.48 -4.09 10.05
C ARG A 677 -35.66 -4.78 11.16
N PRO A 678 -36.15 -5.89 11.74
CA PRO A 678 -35.39 -6.65 12.73
C PRO A 678 -34.11 -7.24 12.09
N ILE A 679 -33.01 -7.27 12.85
CA ILE A 679 -31.70 -7.78 12.40
C ILE A 679 -31.36 -9.02 13.20
N ILE A 680 -30.89 -10.06 12.52
CA ILE A 680 -30.63 -11.37 13.11
C ILE A 680 -29.22 -11.82 12.70
N PHE A 681 -28.33 -11.95 13.68
CA PHE A 681 -26.98 -12.47 13.48
C PHE A 681 -26.97 -13.98 13.67
N VAL A 682 -26.51 -14.72 12.66
CA VAL A 682 -26.24 -16.15 12.71
C VAL A 682 -24.74 -16.33 12.85
N THR A 683 -24.29 -16.81 14.01
CA THR A 683 -22.86 -16.92 14.32
C THR A 683 -22.58 -18.15 15.18
N ALA A 684 -21.42 -18.77 14.99
CA ALA A 684 -20.96 -19.88 15.83
C ALA A 684 -20.61 -19.41 17.25
N THR A 685 -19.98 -18.23 17.35
CA THR A 685 -19.51 -17.62 18.60
C THR A 685 -20.26 -16.33 18.89
N LEU A 686 -20.88 -16.27 20.07
CA LEU A 686 -21.58 -15.07 20.52
C LEU A 686 -20.60 -13.90 20.79
N PRO A 687 -21.05 -12.64 20.69
CA PRO A 687 -20.23 -11.48 21.02
C PRO A 687 -19.80 -11.51 22.50
N SER A 688 -18.58 -11.00 22.78
CA SER A 688 -18.13 -10.74 24.15
C SER A 688 -19.01 -9.67 24.82
N SER A 689 -18.95 -9.55 26.15
CA SER A 689 -19.67 -8.51 26.90
C SER A 689 -19.37 -7.11 26.36
N ASP A 690 -18.09 -6.84 26.11
CA ASP A 690 -17.60 -5.53 25.70
C ASP A 690 -18.07 -5.19 24.29
N ASN A 691 -18.08 -6.18 23.38
CA ASN A 691 -18.63 -6.01 22.05
C ASN A 691 -20.16 -5.85 22.09
N TYR A 692 -20.87 -6.49 23.03
CA TYR A 692 -22.32 -6.38 23.14
C TYR A 692 -22.78 -5.04 23.72
N ASP A 693 -21.97 -4.38 24.54
CA ASP A 693 -22.28 -3.06 25.07
C ASP A 693 -22.51 -2.01 23.97
N THR A 694 -21.84 -2.15 22.82
CA THR A 694 -22.11 -1.29 21.65
C THR A 694 -23.49 -1.59 21.05
N PHE A 695 -23.91 -2.87 21.01
CA PHE A 695 -25.21 -3.30 20.47
C PHE A 695 -26.40 -3.01 21.37
N ARG A 696 -26.19 -2.88 22.69
CA ARG A 696 -27.25 -2.72 23.71
C ARG A 696 -28.22 -1.58 23.42
N HIS A 697 -27.76 -0.55 22.72
CA HIS A 697 -28.55 0.64 22.39
C HIS A 697 -29.50 0.43 21.20
N PHE A 698 -29.23 -0.56 20.33
CA PHE A 698 -30.03 -0.82 19.14
C PHE A 698 -31.25 -1.69 19.44
N LYS A 699 -32.41 -1.27 18.92
CA LYS A 699 -33.66 -2.04 19.03
C LYS A 699 -33.73 -3.15 17.99
N ASN A 700 -34.45 -4.22 18.32
CA ASN A 700 -34.76 -5.35 17.42
C ASN A 700 -33.51 -5.99 16.78
N VAL A 701 -32.47 -6.21 17.58
CA VAL A 701 -31.27 -6.99 17.21
C VAL A 701 -31.30 -8.31 17.99
N TYR A 702 -31.10 -9.42 17.29
CA TYR A 702 -31.17 -10.77 17.85
C TYR A 702 -29.98 -11.61 17.38
N PHE A 703 -29.61 -12.61 18.17
CA PHE A 703 -28.51 -13.52 17.88
C PHE A 703 -29.02 -14.97 17.86
N ILE A 704 -28.58 -15.75 16.87
CA ILE A 704 -28.83 -17.19 16.79
C ILE A 704 -27.48 -17.88 16.80
N GLN A 705 -27.23 -18.64 17.86
CA GLN A 705 -26.00 -19.40 17.99
C GLN A 705 -26.09 -20.69 17.16
N GLY A 706 -25.14 -20.85 16.24
CA GLY A 706 -25.00 -22.05 15.42
C GLY A 706 -24.12 -21.82 14.20
N ASP A 707 -23.59 -22.92 13.67
CA ASP A 707 -22.80 -22.91 12.44
C ASP A 707 -23.70 -22.56 11.23
N PRO A 708 -23.40 -21.49 10.46
CA PRO A 708 -24.17 -21.10 9.28
C PRO A 708 -24.05 -22.10 8.13
N PHE A 709 -23.05 -22.98 8.09
CA PHE A 709 -22.96 -24.02 7.05
C PHE A 709 -24.01 -25.12 7.22
N ARG A 710 -24.64 -25.23 8.40
CA ARG A 710 -25.68 -26.22 8.67
C ARG A 710 -27.06 -25.70 8.28
N ILE A 711 -27.70 -26.41 7.35
CA ILE A 711 -29.07 -26.12 6.88
C ILE A 711 -30.09 -25.93 8.02
N PRO A 712 -30.12 -26.76 9.09
CA PRO A 712 -31.06 -26.56 10.19
C PRO A 712 -30.90 -25.21 10.91
N THR A 713 -29.66 -24.72 11.06
CA THR A 713 -29.38 -23.39 11.62
C THR A 713 -29.96 -22.30 10.74
N LEU A 714 -29.74 -22.41 9.42
CA LEU A 714 -30.25 -21.45 8.44
C LEU A 714 -31.80 -21.41 8.41
N LYS A 715 -32.45 -22.55 8.61
CA LYS A 715 -33.91 -22.65 8.72
C LYS A 715 -34.43 -22.02 10.02
N ARG A 716 -33.79 -22.28 11.16
CA ARG A 716 -34.08 -21.61 12.45
C ARG A 716 -33.92 -20.10 12.36
N ALA A 717 -32.94 -19.65 11.57
CA ALA A 717 -32.71 -18.24 11.25
C ALA A 717 -33.64 -17.67 10.17
N GLY A 718 -34.66 -18.41 9.73
CA GLY A 718 -35.73 -17.93 8.85
C GLY A 718 -35.24 -17.33 7.53
N ILE A 719 -34.16 -17.87 6.97
CA ILE A 719 -33.58 -17.39 5.71
C ILE A 719 -34.58 -17.37 4.55
N GLU A 720 -35.54 -18.30 4.54
CA GLU A 720 -36.61 -18.35 3.52
C GLU A 720 -37.56 -17.13 3.59
N LYS A 721 -37.72 -16.55 4.78
CA LYS A 721 -38.58 -15.38 5.06
C LYS A 721 -37.79 -14.06 5.07
N ALA A 722 -36.46 -14.12 4.95
CA ALA A 722 -35.59 -12.94 5.05
C ALA A 722 -35.82 -11.95 3.89
N HIS A 723 -35.76 -10.66 4.23
CA HIS A 723 -35.76 -9.57 3.26
C HIS A 723 -34.40 -9.49 2.57
N LYS A 724 -33.31 -9.40 3.32
CA LYS A 724 -31.96 -9.43 2.79
C LYS A 724 -31.11 -10.39 3.61
N ILE A 725 -30.19 -11.05 2.93
CA ILE A 725 -29.25 -11.99 3.54
C ILE A 725 -27.86 -11.46 3.25
N VAL A 726 -27.10 -11.23 4.31
CA VAL A 726 -25.74 -10.70 4.23
C VAL A 726 -24.80 -11.81 4.66
N ILE A 727 -23.82 -12.13 3.84
CA ILE A 727 -22.74 -13.06 4.16
C ILE A 727 -21.49 -12.22 4.43
N MET A 728 -21.06 -12.22 5.69
CA MET A 728 -19.79 -11.63 6.09
C MET A 728 -18.70 -12.69 6.00
N GLY A 729 -17.60 -12.34 5.36
CA GLY A 729 -16.45 -13.22 5.22
C GLY A 729 -15.87 -13.57 6.59
N GLY A 730 -15.47 -14.83 6.77
CA GLY A 730 -14.59 -15.17 7.87
C GLY A 730 -13.18 -14.72 7.52
N GLY A 731 -12.50 -14.02 8.43
CA GLY A 731 -11.08 -13.70 8.28
C GLY A 731 -10.33 -14.96 7.88
N GLY A 732 -9.67 -14.91 6.71
CA GLY A 732 -9.26 -16.11 6.00
C GLY A 732 -8.30 -16.99 6.80
N GLU A 733 -8.81 -18.06 7.39
CA GLU A 733 -8.05 -19.08 8.14
C GLU A 733 -7.06 -19.88 7.27
N ILE A 734 -6.92 -19.60 5.96
CA ILE A 734 -6.20 -20.51 5.01
C ILE A 734 -5.10 -19.81 4.17
N ALA A 735 -4.87 -18.50 4.30
CA ALA A 735 -3.97 -17.78 3.39
C ALA A 735 -2.60 -17.42 4.01
N GLU A 736 -1.79 -18.42 4.37
CA GLU A 736 -0.38 -18.17 4.75
C GLU A 736 0.54 -17.95 3.55
N SER A 737 0.22 -18.48 2.35
CA SER A 737 1.07 -18.34 1.16
C SER A 737 0.34 -17.66 0.00
N SER A 738 1.08 -16.82 -0.74
CA SER A 738 0.63 -16.11 -1.95
C SER A 738 -0.01 -17.02 -3.02
N SER A 739 0.28 -18.32 -2.98
CA SER A 739 -0.33 -19.36 -3.83
C SER A 739 -1.79 -19.69 -3.51
N PHE A 740 -2.33 -19.32 -2.34
CA PHE A 740 -3.71 -19.61 -1.94
C PHE A 740 -4.62 -18.37 -1.90
N GLU A 741 -4.20 -17.23 -2.46
CA GLU A 741 -5.00 -15.99 -2.47
C GLU A 741 -6.38 -16.17 -3.12
N LEU A 742 -6.51 -17.08 -4.10
CA LEU A 742 -7.79 -17.42 -4.72
C LEU A 742 -8.74 -18.20 -3.81
N LEU A 743 -8.22 -18.92 -2.81
CA LEU A 743 -9.03 -19.72 -1.87
C LEU A 743 -9.50 -18.92 -0.64
N SER A 744 -9.09 -17.66 -0.51
CA SER A 744 -9.47 -16.78 0.61
C SER A 744 -10.99 -16.68 0.82
N ASP A 745 -11.79 -16.72 -0.26
CA ASP A 745 -13.25 -16.59 -0.21
C ASP A 745 -14.02 -17.91 -0.25
N ALA A 746 -13.34 -19.06 -0.15
CA ALA A 746 -13.98 -20.37 -0.32
C ALA A 746 -15.19 -20.56 0.61
N SER A 747 -15.07 -20.14 1.87
CA SER A 747 -16.11 -20.19 2.89
C SER A 747 -17.33 -19.35 2.50
N SER A 748 -17.13 -18.10 2.08
CA SER A 748 -18.18 -17.17 1.68
C SER A 748 -18.91 -17.65 0.42
N VAL A 749 -18.17 -18.14 -0.57
CA VAL A 749 -18.72 -18.67 -1.83
C VAL A 749 -19.51 -19.95 -1.59
N ALA A 750 -19.01 -20.87 -0.75
CA ALA A 750 -19.71 -22.10 -0.40
C ALA A 750 -21.01 -21.83 0.36
N LEU A 751 -20.99 -20.89 1.31
CA LEU A 751 -22.18 -20.47 2.06
C LEU A 751 -23.20 -19.78 1.14
N HIS A 752 -22.73 -18.91 0.24
CA HIS A 752 -23.58 -18.29 -0.78
C HIS A 752 -24.27 -19.35 -1.65
N LYS A 753 -23.54 -20.37 -2.10
CA LYS A 753 -24.12 -21.46 -2.90
C LYS A 753 -25.15 -22.26 -2.09
N THR A 754 -24.87 -22.53 -0.81
CA THR A 754 -25.78 -23.26 0.07
C THR A 754 -27.09 -22.49 0.27
N ILE A 755 -27.02 -21.19 0.56
CA ILE A 755 -28.18 -20.33 0.78
C ILE A 755 -28.99 -20.16 -0.50
N THR A 756 -28.35 -19.93 -1.64
CA THR A 756 -29.04 -19.78 -2.93
C THR A 756 -29.74 -21.07 -3.35
N CYS A 757 -29.17 -22.25 -3.07
CA CYS A 757 -29.85 -23.52 -3.27
C CYS A 757 -31.08 -23.71 -2.38
N LEU A 758 -31.06 -23.23 -1.13
CA LEU A 758 -32.19 -23.31 -0.20
C LEU A 758 -33.33 -22.36 -0.57
N VAL A 759 -32.98 -21.12 -0.93
CA VAL A 759 -33.93 -20.03 -1.20
C VAL A 759 -34.48 -20.12 -2.64
N GLY A 760 -33.78 -20.84 -3.52
CA GLY A 760 -34.11 -21.02 -4.93
C GLY A 760 -33.58 -19.89 -5.82
N PRO A 761 -33.48 -20.13 -7.15
CA PRO A 761 -32.91 -19.16 -8.08
C PRO A 761 -33.69 -17.84 -8.03
N THR A 762 -35.02 -17.85 -8.15
CA THR A 762 -35.83 -16.61 -8.19
C THR A 762 -35.65 -15.66 -7.01
N ARG A 763 -35.12 -16.13 -5.87
CA ARG A 763 -34.85 -15.34 -4.66
C ARG A 763 -33.35 -15.25 -4.33
N ALA A 764 -32.46 -15.75 -5.18
CA ALA A 764 -31.01 -15.63 -5.02
C ALA A 764 -30.50 -14.16 -4.96
N PRO A 765 -31.09 -13.18 -5.67
CA PRO A 765 -30.71 -11.76 -5.56
C PRO A 765 -30.91 -11.09 -4.19
N ARG A 766 -31.35 -11.84 -3.18
CA ARG A 766 -31.44 -11.38 -1.80
C ARG A 766 -30.13 -11.51 -1.03
N VAL A 767 -29.18 -12.29 -1.57
CA VAL A 767 -27.93 -12.64 -0.92
C VAL A 767 -26.84 -11.66 -1.36
N ILE A 768 -26.26 -10.95 -0.39
CA ILE A 768 -25.11 -10.08 -0.56
C ILE A 768 -23.90 -10.82 0.00
N THR A 769 -22.83 -10.95 -0.77
CA THR A 769 -21.63 -11.69 -0.39
C THR A 769 -20.41 -10.77 -0.38
N GLU A 770 -19.71 -10.74 0.75
CA GLU A 770 -18.39 -10.13 0.86
C GLU A 770 -17.33 -11.01 0.18
N LEU A 771 -16.46 -10.38 -0.62
CA LEU A 771 -15.32 -11.04 -1.26
C LEU A 771 -14.01 -10.29 -0.95
N ALA A 772 -13.00 -11.00 -0.45
CA ALA A 772 -11.65 -10.50 -0.31
C ALA A 772 -10.97 -10.35 -1.67
N ASN A 773 -11.08 -11.36 -2.55
CA ASN A 773 -10.44 -11.38 -3.86
C ASN A 773 -11.45 -11.06 -4.98
N ARG A 774 -11.14 -10.05 -5.81
CA ARG A 774 -11.94 -9.65 -6.98
C ARG A 774 -12.16 -10.79 -7.97
N ALA A 775 -11.16 -11.65 -8.17
CA ALA A 775 -11.25 -12.75 -9.12
C ALA A 775 -12.39 -13.74 -8.79
N ASN A 776 -12.78 -13.86 -7.52
CA ASN A 776 -13.81 -14.80 -7.06
C ASN A 776 -15.25 -14.36 -7.37
N VAL A 777 -15.46 -13.15 -7.90
CA VAL A 777 -16.78 -12.64 -8.26
C VAL A 777 -17.51 -13.54 -9.27
N HIS A 778 -16.76 -14.19 -10.15
CA HIS A 778 -17.33 -15.03 -11.20
C HIS A 778 -18.11 -16.23 -10.65
N PHE A 779 -17.72 -16.78 -9.50
CA PHE A 779 -18.44 -17.89 -8.85
C PHE A 779 -19.83 -17.46 -8.36
N VAL A 780 -19.97 -16.21 -7.93
CA VAL A 780 -21.26 -15.63 -7.55
C VAL A 780 -22.08 -15.29 -8.79
N ALA A 781 -21.43 -14.71 -9.82
CA ALA A 781 -22.08 -14.31 -11.06
C ALA A 781 -22.63 -15.50 -11.88
N GLN A 782 -21.97 -16.67 -11.87
CA GLN A 782 -22.44 -17.87 -12.57
C GLN A 782 -23.87 -18.28 -12.16
N ASN A 783 -24.24 -18.11 -10.89
CA ASN A 783 -25.60 -18.38 -10.41
C ASN A 783 -26.64 -17.44 -11.05
N LEU A 784 -26.23 -16.20 -11.36
CA LEU A 784 -27.07 -15.17 -12.01
C LEU A 784 -27.19 -15.41 -13.52
N VAL A 785 -26.15 -15.94 -14.16
CA VAL A 785 -26.15 -16.28 -15.59
C VAL A 785 -27.00 -17.53 -15.85
N ALA A 786 -26.94 -18.53 -14.95
CA ALA A 786 -27.72 -19.77 -15.07
C ALA A 786 -29.24 -19.57 -14.86
N SER A 787 -29.64 -18.45 -14.28
CA SER A 787 -31.02 -18.12 -13.92
C SER A 787 -31.74 -17.25 -14.96
N ASP A 788 -31.19 -17.17 -16.18
CA ASP A 788 -31.75 -16.47 -17.34
C ASP A 788 -31.93 -14.93 -17.14
N TRP A 789 -31.38 -14.32 -16.07
CA TRP A 789 -31.57 -12.88 -15.77
C TRP A 789 -30.76 -11.93 -16.65
N PHE A 790 -29.57 -12.34 -17.11
CA PHE A 790 -28.71 -11.59 -18.02
C PHE A 790 -28.68 -12.23 -19.42
N ARG A 791 -29.86 -12.45 -20.00
CA ARG A 791 -30.07 -13.27 -21.21
C ARG A 791 -29.76 -12.60 -22.56
N ASP A 792 -29.20 -11.38 -22.58
CA ASP A 792 -28.84 -10.70 -23.85
C ASP A 792 -27.61 -11.31 -24.53
N ASN A 793 -27.02 -12.36 -23.93
CA ASN A 793 -26.04 -13.24 -24.58
C ASN A 793 -26.61 -14.10 -25.73
N GLN A 794 -27.78 -13.78 -26.32
CA GLN A 794 -28.23 -14.43 -27.56
C GLN A 794 -27.34 -14.12 -28.79
N MET A 795 -26.31 -13.29 -28.64
CA MET A 795 -25.23 -13.14 -29.64
C MET A 795 -23.85 -13.65 -29.16
N MET A 796 -23.76 -14.41 -28.07
CA MET A 796 -22.50 -15.07 -27.71
C MET A 796 -22.47 -16.49 -28.28
N PRO A 797 -21.70 -16.76 -29.36
CA PRO A 797 -21.50 -18.12 -29.86
C PRO A 797 -20.96 -19.04 -28.76
N MET A 798 -21.21 -20.35 -28.87
CA MET A 798 -20.71 -21.39 -27.93
C MET A 798 -19.20 -21.28 -27.61
N SER A 799 -18.41 -20.68 -28.50
CA SER A 799 -17.00 -20.35 -28.31
C SER A 799 -16.73 -19.38 -27.15
N SER A 800 -17.65 -18.45 -26.84
CA SER A 800 -17.44 -17.42 -25.82
C SER A 800 -17.62 -17.93 -24.38
N ARG A 801 -18.48 -18.94 -24.18
CA ARG A 801 -18.56 -19.69 -22.90
C ARG A 801 -17.28 -20.50 -22.63
N GLN A 802 -16.65 -21.01 -23.68
CA GLN A 802 -15.31 -21.61 -23.59
C GLN A 802 -14.22 -20.57 -23.33
N LEU A 803 -14.32 -19.36 -23.89
CA LEU A 803 -13.40 -18.24 -23.62
C LEU A 803 -13.47 -17.77 -22.17
N LEU A 804 -14.66 -17.61 -21.57
CA LEU A 804 -14.79 -17.30 -20.13
C LEU A 804 -14.16 -18.40 -19.25
N ALA A 805 -14.23 -19.67 -19.65
CA ALA A 805 -13.53 -20.75 -18.96
C ALA A 805 -12.00 -20.74 -19.17
N GLN A 806 -11.51 -20.03 -20.19
CA GLN A 806 -10.09 -19.87 -20.54
C GLN A 806 -9.49 -18.52 -20.08
N MET A 807 -10.30 -17.61 -19.54
CA MET A 807 -9.82 -16.33 -19.02
C MET A 807 -8.99 -16.52 -17.76
N SER A 808 -7.87 -15.81 -17.68
CA SER A 808 -7.00 -15.83 -16.50
C SER A 808 -7.67 -15.14 -15.32
N SER A 809 -7.29 -15.52 -14.11
CA SER A 809 -7.70 -14.84 -12.87
C SER A 809 -7.37 -13.33 -12.88
N THR A 810 -6.30 -12.94 -13.59
CA THR A 810 -5.92 -11.54 -13.79
C THR A 810 -6.94 -10.78 -14.65
N SER A 811 -7.45 -11.38 -15.73
CA SER A 811 -8.51 -10.78 -16.55
C SER A 811 -9.80 -10.62 -15.74
N PHE A 812 -10.20 -11.64 -14.96
CA PHE A 812 -11.36 -11.54 -14.08
C PHE A 812 -11.24 -10.45 -13.01
N SER A 813 -10.02 -10.25 -12.46
CA SER A 813 -9.77 -9.19 -11.49
C SER A 813 -9.91 -7.79 -12.13
N LYS A 814 -9.42 -7.61 -13.36
CA LYS A 814 -9.53 -6.36 -14.11
C LYS A 814 -10.99 -6.04 -14.49
N GLU A 815 -11.74 -7.05 -14.93
CA GLU A 815 -13.14 -6.92 -15.34
C GLU A 815 -14.14 -7.02 -14.17
N PHE A 816 -13.66 -7.05 -12.92
CA PHE A 816 -14.51 -7.17 -11.72
C PHE A 816 -15.68 -6.19 -11.72
N HIS A 817 -15.41 -4.94 -12.09
CA HIS A 817 -16.39 -3.86 -12.11
C HIS A 817 -17.49 -4.08 -13.16
N MET A 818 -17.23 -4.82 -14.24
CA MET A 818 -18.21 -5.17 -15.28
C MET A 818 -19.00 -6.44 -14.95
N SER A 819 -18.64 -7.16 -13.88
CA SER A 819 -19.33 -8.39 -13.51
C SER A 819 -20.80 -8.13 -13.17
N PRO A 820 -21.76 -8.92 -13.68
CA PRO A 820 -23.18 -8.74 -13.38
C PRO A 820 -23.51 -8.79 -11.88
N ALA A 821 -22.79 -9.61 -11.10
CA ALA A 821 -22.97 -9.71 -9.65
C ALA A 821 -22.57 -8.41 -8.93
N PHE A 822 -21.48 -7.80 -9.40
CA PHE A 822 -21.00 -6.53 -8.87
C PHE A 822 -21.86 -5.36 -9.34
N ALA A 823 -22.17 -5.27 -10.64
CA ALA A 823 -23.05 -4.24 -11.21
C ALA A 823 -24.43 -4.20 -10.53
N SER A 824 -24.91 -5.34 -10.04
CA SER A 824 -26.17 -5.47 -9.30
C SER A 824 -26.08 -5.13 -7.81
N GLY A 825 -24.87 -4.97 -7.26
CA GLY A 825 -24.64 -4.76 -5.83
C GLY A 825 -24.75 -6.00 -4.95
N LEU A 826 -24.67 -7.20 -5.52
CA LEU A 826 -24.72 -8.46 -4.75
C LEU A 826 -23.35 -8.84 -4.20
N THR A 827 -22.28 -8.35 -4.81
CA THR A 827 -20.93 -8.55 -4.31
C THR A 827 -20.25 -7.21 -4.12
N TYR A 828 -19.34 -7.17 -3.17
CA TYR A 828 -18.46 -6.02 -2.96
C TYR A 828 -17.11 -6.55 -2.50
N SER A 829 -16.04 -5.78 -2.75
CA SER A 829 -14.68 -6.19 -2.42
C SER A 829 -14.01 -5.20 -1.47
N THR A 830 -13.22 -5.73 -0.54
CA THR A 830 -12.39 -4.94 0.38
C THR A 830 -11.35 -4.06 -0.34
N SER A 831 -11.02 -4.42 -1.58
CA SER A 831 -10.19 -3.63 -2.49
C SER A 831 -10.76 -2.26 -2.89
N LEU A 832 -12.06 -2.01 -2.69
CA LEU A 832 -12.64 -0.65 -2.84
C LEU A 832 -11.89 0.38 -2.00
N CYS A 833 -11.46 -0.02 -0.81
CA CYS A 833 -10.70 0.83 0.09
C CYS A 833 -9.29 1.17 -0.41
N ASP A 834 -8.70 0.35 -1.29
CA ASP A 834 -7.43 0.68 -1.95
C ASP A 834 -7.63 1.82 -2.96
N SER A 835 -8.59 1.68 -3.89
CA SER A 835 -8.93 2.74 -4.86
C SER A 835 -9.25 4.05 -4.15
N LEU A 836 -10.06 3.99 -3.09
CA LEU A 836 -10.44 5.18 -2.35
C LEU A 836 -9.25 5.89 -1.72
N MET A 837 -8.30 5.15 -1.16
CA MET A 837 -7.12 5.73 -0.54
C MET A 837 -6.20 6.39 -1.58
N ILE A 838 -6.08 5.79 -2.76
CA ILE A 838 -5.32 6.34 -3.89
C ILE A 838 -6.00 7.60 -4.41
N ASN A 839 -7.31 7.58 -4.64
CA ASN A 839 -8.04 8.75 -5.11
C ASN A 839 -8.11 9.87 -4.06
N HIS A 840 -8.02 9.54 -2.77
CA HIS A 840 -7.85 10.54 -1.71
C HIS A 840 -6.50 11.28 -1.79
N TYR A 841 -5.46 10.70 -2.39
CA TYR A 841 -4.18 11.38 -2.59
C TYR A 841 -4.28 12.48 -3.67
N PHE A 842 -4.98 12.20 -4.77
CA PHE A 842 -5.23 13.15 -5.85
C PHE A 842 -6.31 14.18 -5.49
N ASN A 843 -7.42 13.72 -4.91
CA ASN A 843 -8.52 14.57 -4.48
C ASN A 843 -8.79 14.42 -2.96
N PRO A 844 -8.28 15.35 -2.13
CA PRO A 844 -8.38 15.24 -0.67
C PRO A 844 -9.80 15.37 -0.11
N MET A 845 -10.76 15.81 -0.93
CA MET A 845 -12.16 15.96 -0.51
C MET A 845 -12.98 14.67 -0.71
N VAL A 846 -12.52 13.73 -1.54
CA VAL A 846 -13.27 12.48 -1.86
C VAL A 846 -13.59 11.70 -0.59
N LYS A 847 -12.62 11.49 0.30
CA LYS A 847 -12.85 10.81 1.59
C LYS A 847 -13.95 11.50 2.41
N SER A 848 -13.94 12.83 2.45
CA SER A 848 -14.92 13.61 3.23
C SER A 848 -16.33 13.50 2.64
N ILE A 849 -16.46 13.58 1.32
CA ILE A 849 -17.72 13.43 0.59
C ILE A 849 -18.29 12.03 0.79
N LEU A 850 -17.45 11.02 0.59
CA LEU A 850 -17.81 9.62 0.78
C LEU A 850 -18.27 9.35 2.22
N TRP A 851 -17.54 9.88 3.20
CA TRP A 851 -17.97 9.80 4.58
C TRP A 851 -19.31 10.48 4.81
N GLU A 852 -19.65 11.57 4.11
CA GLU A 852 -21.02 12.08 4.15
C GLU A 852 -22.00 11.09 3.50
N PHE A 853 -21.73 10.49 2.34
CA PHE A 853 -22.66 9.50 1.76
C PHE A 853 -22.92 8.30 2.69
N ILE A 854 -21.87 7.77 3.33
CA ILE A 854 -21.98 6.58 4.17
C ILE A 854 -22.55 6.93 5.57
N PHE A 855 -22.15 8.08 6.17
CA PHE A 855 -22.45 8.44 7.56
C PHE A 855 -23.38 9.64 7.74
N ALA A 856 -23.82 10.34 6.68
CA ALA A 856 -24.73 11.50 6.83
C ALA A 856 -25.99 11.13 7.62
N SER A 857 -26.48 9.92 7.39
CA SER A 857 -27.63 9.34 8.08
C SER A 857 -27.38 9.11 9.59
N TRP A 858 -26.12 8.96 10.00
CA TRP A 858 -25.72 8.48 11.32
C TRP A 858 -25.14 9.55 12.26
N LYS A 859 -24.63 10.67 11.72
CA LYS A 859 -24.05 11.78 12.50
C LYS A 859 -25.04 12.57 13.38
N ASP A 860 -26.34 12.41 13.17
CA ASP A 860 -27.39 13.10 13.95
C ASP A 860 -27.78 12.32 15.23
N VAL A 861 -27.03 11.26 15.54
CA VAL A 861 -27.26 10.42 16.70
C VAL A 861 -25.99 10.37 17.54
N ASP A 862 -26.04 10.93 18.75
CA ASP A 862 -24.93 11.16 19.69
C ASP A 862 -24.14 9.90 20.14
N TYR A 863 -24.34 8.74 19.51
CA TYR A 863 -23.82 7.46 20.00
C TYR A 863 -22.34 7.20 19.67
N VAL A 864 -21.78 7.83 18.63
CA VAL A 864 -20.42 7.49 18.12
C VAL A 864 -19.32 8.43 18.67
N THR A 865 -19.68 9.51 19.36
CA THR A 865 -18.71 10.36 20.10
C THR A 865 -18.34 9.83 21.48
N ALA A 866 -18.80 8.64 21.86
CA ALA A 866 -18.27 7.93 23.01
C ALA A 866 -17.74 6.56 22.57
N PRO A 867 -16.41 6.45 22.40
CA PRO A 867 -15.77 5.24 22.89
C PRO A 867 -14.50 5.56 23.70
N LEU A 868 -14.32 4.82 24.80
CA LEU A 868 -13.03 4.43 25.38
C LEU A 868 -12.24 5.48 26.21
N SER A 869 -12.83 5.99 27.29
CA SER A 869 -12.06 6.43 28.46
C SER A 869 -12.55 5.68 29.70
N PRO A 870 -11.66 5.19 30.60
CA PRO A 870 -12.08 4.51 31.82
C PRO A 870 -12.84 5.47 32.73
N PRO A 871 -13.73 4.98 33.61
CA PRO A 871 -14.50 5.82 34.52
C PRO A 871 -13.61 6.22 35.70
N ASN A 872 -12.75 7.22 35.53
CA ASN A 872 -12.04 7.85 36.64
C ASN A 872 -12.42 9.32 36.75
N GLY A 873 -12.80 9.70 37.97
CA GLY A 873 -13.55 10.91 38.28
C GLY A 873 -12.83 12.24 38.07
N ALA A 874 -13.67 13.28 38.05
CA ALA A 874 -13.39 14.68 38.29
C ALA A 874 -12.22 15.30 37.50
N CYS A 875 -12.50 15.85 36.32
CA CYS A 875 -11.70 16.90 35.70
C CYS A 875 -12.58 17.84 34.84
N ASP A 876 -12.17 19.11 34.82
CA ASP A 876 -12.90 20.35 34.46
C ASP A 876 -13.52 20.44 33.05
N PRO A 877 -14.59 21.25 32.87
CA PRO A 877 -15.40 21.32 31.64
C PRO A 877 -14.84 22.21 30.52
N THR A 878 -13.54 22.48 30.41
CA THR A 878 -13.00 23.51 29.49
C THR A 878 -11.94 23.06 28.48
N MET A 879 -11.82 21.78 28.14
CA MET A 879 -11.01 21.35 26.97
C MET A 879 -11.90 20.81 25.85
N HIS A 880 -12.10 21.64 24.83
CA HIS A 880 -12.87 21.30 23.64
C HIS A 880 -12.04 20.47 22.65
N SER A 881 -12.55 19.29 22.30
CA SER A 881 -12.12 18.49 21.15
C SER A 881 -12.75 19.06 19.87
N PRO A 882 -12.07 19.12 18.71
CA PRO A 882 -12.57 19.79 17.50
C PRO A 882 -13.80 19.13 16.84
N ALA A 883 -14.28 17.99 17.38
CA ALA A 883 -15.52 17.34 16.96
C ALA A 883 -16.76 17.76 17.79
N SER A 884 -16.60 18.51 18.88
CA SER A 884 -17.71 18.98 19.73
C SER A 884 -17.97 20.48 19.57
N SER A 885 -18.38 20.91 18.37
CA SER A 885 -18.99 22.23 18.20
C SER A 885 -20.47 22.18 18.61
N ILE A 886 -20.71 22.56 19.87
CA ILE A 886 -21.91 23.21 20.44
C ILE A 886 -23.12 23.27 19.50
N MET A 887 -24.18 22.56 19.88
CA MET A 887 -25.53 22.66 19.29
C MET A 887 -26.03 24.11 19.31
N SER A 888 -26.18 24.71 18.13
CA SER A 888 -27.15 25.77 17.89
C SER A 888 -28.40 25.17 17.22
N PRO A 889 -29.62 25.62 17.55
CA PRO A 889 -30.88 25.00 17.13
C PRO A 889 -31.26 25.24 15.65
N THR A 890 -30.33 25.73 14.83
CA THR A 890 -30.48 25.84 13.37
C THR A 890 -29.75 24.69 12.69
N SER A 891 -30.22 23.46 12.89
CA SER A 891 -29.65 22.28 12.20
C SER A 891 -29.99 22.37 10.71
N ALA A 892 -29.02 22.73 9.87
CA ALA A 892 -29.13 22.59 8.43
C ALA A 892 -29.56 21.15 8.11
N GLN A 893 -30.62 20.99 7.31
CA GLN A 893 -31.17 19.68 6.95
C GLN A 893 -30.11 18.88 6.17
N ARG A 894 -29.75 17.70 6.67
CA ARG A 894 -28.80 16.78 6.01
C ARG A 894 -29.56 15.75 5.20
N SER A 895 -29.18 15.58 3.93
CA SER A 895 -29.75 14.55 3.07
C SER A 895 -28.95 13.25 3.10
N SER A 896 -29.65 12.13 2.94
CA SER A 896 -29.08 10.80 2.75
C SER A 896 -29.54 10.23 1.42
N LEU A 897 -28.79 9.26 0.89
CA LEU A 897 -29.16 8.56 -0.34
C LEU A 897 -30.19 7.47 -0.03
N PHE A 898 -31.31 7.48 -0.76
CA PHE A 898 -32.34 6.45 -0.68
C PHE A 898 -32.63 5.90 -2.07
N ALA A 899 -33.00 4.62 -2.14
CA ALA A 899 -33.62 4.04 -3.31
C ALA A 899 -35.14 4.03 -3.11
N VAL A 900 -35.87 4.64 -4.03
CA VAL A 900 -37.33 4.77 -3.94
C VAL A 900 -37.97 4.29 -5.23
N GLU A 901 -39.10 3.60 -5.14
CA GLU A 901 -39.83 3.15 -6.31
C GLU A 901 -40.36 4.34 -7.12
N VAL A 902 -40.36 4.21 -8.45
CA VAL A 902 -40.85 5.24 -9.39
C VAL A 902 -42.37 5.34 -9.31
N PRO A 903 -42.97 6.47 -8.85
CA PRO A 903 -44.41 6.68 -8.88
C PRO A 903 -45.03 6.37 -10.23
N VAL A 904 -46.27 5.86 -10.24
CA VAL A 904 -47.02 5.54 -11.47
C VAL A 904 -47.10 6.74 -12.42
N ASP A 905 -47.18 7.96 -11.88
CA ASP A 905 -47.22 9.22 -12.63
C ASP A 905 -45.93 9.52 -13.44
N PHE A 906 -44.80 8.94 -13.03
CA PHE A 906 -43.50 9.12 -13.67
C PHE A 906 -43.13 7.98 -14.62
N VAL A 907 -43.89 6.89 -14.63
CA VAL A 907 -43.69 5.79 -15.57
C VAL A 907 -43.95 6.29 -16.99
N GLY A 908 -43.01 6.04 -17.90
CA GLY A 908 -43.06 6.54 -19.28
C GLY A 908 -42.61 7.99 -19.47
N LYS A 909 -42.12 8.66 -18.43
CA LYS A 909 -41.46 9.97 -18.52
C LYS A 909 -39.95 9.82 -18.66
N THR A 910 -39.31 10.85 -19.23
CA THR A 910 -37.84 10.91 -19.34
C THR A 910 -37.21 11.21 -17.99
N PHE A 911 -35.97 10.74 -17.78
CA PHE A 911 -35.20 11.00 -16.57
C PHE A 911 -35.04 12.50 -16.32
N GLU A 912 -34.75 13.29 -17.35
CA GLU A 912 -34.64 14.77 -17.25
C GLU A 912 -35.92 15.42 -16.71
N TYR A 913 -37.10 14.98 -17.17
CA TYR A 913 -38.37 15.52 -16.69
C TYR A 913 -38.54 15.25 -15.19
N VAL A 914 -38.21 14.04 -14.73
CA VAL A 914 -38.34 13.64 -13.32
C VAL A 914 -37.30 14.35 -12.45
N PHE A 915 -36.06 14.49 -12.93
CA PHE A 915 -35.01 15.26 -12.27
C PHE A 915 -35.47 16.69 -11.96
N HIS A 916 -35.93 17.42 -12.98
CA HIS A 916 -36.39 18.80 -12.80
C HIS A 916 -37.68 18.88 -11.97
N TYR A 917 -38.59 17.92 -12.12
CA TYR A 917 -39.85 17.91 -11.37
C TYR A 917 -39.59 17.77 -9.86
N LEU A 918 -38.85 16.74 -9.44
CA LEU A 918 -38.57 16.45 -8.03
C LEU A 918 -37.73 17.52 -7.34
N LEU A 919 -36.82 18.14 -8.10
CA LEU A 919 -36.01 19.24 -7.61
C LEU A 919 -36.85 20.53 -7.42
N SER A 920 -37.88 20.72 -8.24
CA SER A 920 -38.79 21.88 -8.17
C SER A 920 -39.91 21.73 -7.14
N SER A 921 -40.39 20.51 -6.90
CA SER A 921 -41.51 20.22 -6.01
C SER A 921 -41.05 20.06 -4.57
N ASP A 922 -40.07 19.20 -4.34
CA ASP A 922 -39.69 18.68 -3.02
C ASP A 922 -38.22 18.97 -2.67
N GLY A 923 -37.47 19.61 -3.56
CA GLY A 923 -36.04 19.88 -3.39
C GLY A 923 -35.19 18.60 -3.35
N ILE A 924 -35.65 17.53 -3.99
CA ILE A 924 -34.98 16.23 -4.02
C ILE A 924 -34.09 16.14 -5.26
N VAL A 925 -32.82 15.81 -5.09
CA VAL A 925 -31.88 15.56 -6.19
C VAL A 925 -31.88 14.08 -6.55
N THR A 926 -32.27 13.74 -7.77
CA THR A 926 -32.14 12.37 -8.32
C THR A 926 -30.75 12.18 -8.92
N VAL A 927 -29.98 11.22 -8.42
CA VAL A 927 -28.58 10.99 -8.81
C VAL A 927 -28.42 9.85 -9.82
N GLY A 928 -29.41 8.96 -9.89
CA GLY A 928 -29.42 7.87 -10.87
C GLY A 928 -30.57 6.90 -10.68
N LEU A 929 -30.42 5.72 -11.28
CA LEU A 929 -31.41 4.66 -11.31
C LEU A 929 -30.80 3.33 -10.86
N TYR A 930 -31.58 2.52 -10.15
CA TYR A 930 -31.39 1.08 -10.13
C TYR A 930 -32.34 0.48 -11.15
N ARG A 931 -31.83 0.23 -12.36
CA ARG A 931 -32.64 -0.20 -13.49
C ARG A 931 -32.96 -1.69 -13.35
N CYS A 932 -34.21 -1.99 -13.03
CA CYS A 932 -34.68 -3.36 -12.89
C CYS A 932 -35.16 -3.87 -14.24
N ARG A 933 -34.68 -5.04 -14.67
CA ARG A 933 -35.23 -5.67 -15.88
C ARG A 933 -36.69 -6.11 -15.62
N PRO A 934 -37.57 -6.07 -16.64
CA PRO A 934 -38.90 -6.64 -16.51
C PRO A 934 -38.75 -8.13 -16.19
N ASP A 935 -39.33 -8.59 -15.08
CA ASP A 935 -39.33 -10.00 -14.69
C ASP A 935 -39.76 -10.86 -15.90
N TRP A 936 -39.08 -11.99 -16.14
CA TRP A 936 -39.48 -12.93 -17.20
C TRP A 936 -40.93 -13.41 -17.04
N SER A 937 -41.48 -13.36 -15.83
CA SER A 937 -42.89 -13.64 -15.53
C SER A 937 -43.86 -12.61 -16.11
N LEU A 938 -43.43 -11.38 -16.39
CA LEU A 938 -44.22 -10.33 -17.04
C LEU A 938 -44.30 -10.50 -18.56
N MET A 939 -43.36 -11.21 -19.18
CA MET A 939 -43.36 -11.47 -20.63
C MET A 939 -44.40 -12.53 -21.03
N HIS A 940 -44.93 -13.30 -20.07
CA HIS A 940 -45.88 -14.40 -20.32
C HIS A 940 -47.22 -14.30 -19.58
N GLY A 941 -47.57 -13.13 -19.03
CA GLY A 941 -48.87 -12.92 -18.41
C GLY A 941 -49.23 -11.46 -18.23
N ASN A 942 -50.52 -11.16 -18.35
CA ASN A 942 -51.17 -9.85 -18.17
C ASN A 942 -51.08 -9.39 -16.70
N THR A 943 -49.86 -9.20 -16.20
CA THR A 943 -49.53 -8.97 -14.79
C THR A 943 -49.09 -7.53 -14.57
N LYS A 944 -49.61 -6.97 -13.49
CA LYS A 944 -49.46 -5.57 -13.07
C LYS A 944 -47.98 -5.22 -12.78
N ASN A 945 -47.60 -3.96 -13.01
CA ASN A 945 -46.26 -3.44 -12.66
C ASN A 945 -45.94 -3.73 -11.18
N ARG A 946 -44.66 -3.88 -10.84
CA ARG A 946 -44.21 -4.13 -9.46
C ARG A 946 -44.89 -3.21 -8.44
N ILE A 947 -44.99 -1.93 -8.76
CA ILE A 947 -45.55 -0.90 -7.88
C ILE A 947 -47.06 -1.05 -7.62
N GLU A 948 -47.78 -1.83 -8.44
CA GLU A 948 -49.21 -2.09 -8.28
C GLU A 948 -49.50 -3.28 -7.35
N GLN A 949 -48.49 -4.07 -7.00
CA GLN A 949 -48.60 -5.15 -6.00
C GLN A 949 -48.43 -4.56 -4.59
N PRO A 950 -49.05 -5.09 -3.53
CA PRO A 950 -48.81 -4.63 -2.16
C PRO A 950 -47.38 -4.96 -1.70
N ASP A 951 -46.79 -4.12 -0.83
CA ASP A 951 -45.39 -4.23 -0.34
C ASP A 951 -45.02 -5.63 0.17
N ASP A 952 -45.98 -6.34 0.79
CA ASP A 952 -45.77 -7.67 1.38
C ASP A 952 -45.70 -8.79 0.32
N GLN A 953 -46.20 -8.54 -0.90
CA GLN A 953 -46.23 -9.48 -2.01
C GLN A 953 -45.23 -9.12 -3.12
N ARG A 954 -44.65 -7.92 -3.10
CA ARG A 954 -43.64 -7.48 -4.08
C ARG A 954 -42.36 -8.31 -3.97
N GLY A 955 -41.82 -8.72 -5.11
CA GLY A 955 -40.46 -9.26 -5.22
C GLY A 955 -39.41 -8.24 -4.77
N ILE A 956 -38.17 -8.67 -4.52
CA ILE A 956 -37.08 -7.73 -4.18
C ILE A 956 -36.51 -7.17 -5.48
N PRO A 957 -36.21 -5.86 -5.57
CA PRO A 957 -35.77 -5.28 -6.82
C PRO A 957 -34.41 -5.86 -7.16
N PHE A 958 -34.27 -6.31 -8.41
CA PHE A 958 -33.03 -6.82 -8.95
C PHE A 958 -32.76 -6.16 -10.30
N GLY A 959 -31.58 -5.60 -10.44
CA GLY A 959 -31.21 -4.72 -11.53
C GLY A 959 -29.74 -4.37 -11.42
N TYR A 960 -29.32 -3.34 -12.13
CA TYR A 960 -27.96 -2.81 -12.07
C TYR A 960 -27.97 -1.33 -11.71
N VAL A 961 -26.85 -0.86 -11.15
CA VAL A 961 -26.64 0.54 -10.83
C VAL A 961 -26.41 1.34 -12.10
N TYR A 962 -27.20 2.39 -12.32
CA TYR A 962 -27.03 3.32 -13.43
C TYR A 962 -26.93 4.76 -12.91
N VAL A 963 -25.70 5.22 -12.71
CA VAL A 963 -25.39 6.58 -12.27
C VAL A 963 -25.53 7.55 -13.45
N ASN A 964 -26.05 8.75 -13.19
CA ASN A 964 -26.31 9.79 -14.19
C ASN A 964 -26.82 9.25 -15.55
N PRO A 965 -28.04 8.68 -15.60
CA PRO A 965 -28.64 8.17 -16.82
C PRO A 965 -28.73 9.21 -17.94
N PHE A 966 -28.87 8.75 -19.19
CA PHE A 966 -29.11 9.70 -20.28
C PHE A 966 -30.39 10.52 -20.03
N PRO A 967 -30.40 11.83 -20.34
CA PRO A 967 -31.58 12.67 -20.18
C PRO A 967 -32.85 12.13 -20.86
N THR A 968 -32.68 11.41 -21.97
CA THR A 968 -33.71 10.80 -22.80
C THR A 968 -34.21 9.44 -22.30
N ASP A 969 -33.55 8.83 -21.31
CA ASP A 969 -33.94 7.52 -20.81
C ASP A 969 -35.34 7.55 -20.20
N ILE A 970 -36.17 6.58 -20.60
CA ILE A 970 -37.55 6.44 -20.12
C ILE A 970 -37.57 5.58 -18.86
N LEU A 971 -38.30 6.03 -17.86
CA LEU A 971 -38.47 5.34 -16.58
C LEU A 971 -39.51 4.23 -16.67
N SER A 972 -39.17 3.06 -16.14
CA SER A 972 -40.08 1.91 -15.98
C SER A 972 -40.70 1.88 -14.59
N GLY A 973 -41.90 1.31 -14.47
CA GLY A 973 -42.58 1.09 -13.16
C GLY A 973 -41.91 0.04 -12.27
N ASN A 974 -40.85 -0.60 -12.74
CA ASN A 974 -40.02 -1.51 -11.96
C ASN A 974 -38.72 -0.88 -11.47
N ASP A 975 -38.31 0.26 -12.02
CA ASP A 975 -37.06 0.92 -11.67
C ASP A 975 -37.13 1.53 -10.26
N LEU A 976 -35.96 1.68 -9.63
CA LEU A 976 -35.81 2.49 -8.42
C LEU A 976 -35.02 3.76 -8.74
N LEU A 977 -35.46 4.88 -8.19
CA LEU A 977 -34.77 6.17 -8.23
C LEU A 977 -33.80 6.28 -7.07
N TYR A 978 -32.54 6.59 -7.36
CA TYR A 978 -31.59 7.03 -6.35
C TYR A 978 -31.78 8.52 -6.10
N VAL A 979 -32.20 8.84 -4.88
CA VAL A 979 -32.58 10.20 -4.48
C VAL A 979 -31.87 10.64 -3.23
N LEU A 980 -31.38 11.87 -3.23
CA LEU A 980 -30.85 12.55 -2.05
C LEU A 980 -31.97 13.32 -1.38
N SER A 981 -32.38 12.88 -0.19
CA SER A 981 -33.44 13.50 0.59
C SER A 981 -33.13 13.48 2.07
N HIS A 982 -33.67 14.44 2.82
CA HIS A 982 -33.57 14.53 4.28
C HIS A 982 -34.29 13.37 5.01
N ARG A 983 -35.35 12.82 4.41
CA ARG A 983 -36.10 11.65 4.89
C ARG A 983 -36.39 10.71 3.74
N GLN A 984 -36.52 9.42 4.03
CA GLN A 984 -36.89 8.41 3.04
C GLN A 984 -38.21 8.82 2.37
N PRO A 985 -38.22 9.11 1.06
CA PRO A 985 -39.42 9.53 0.37
C PRO A 985 -40.47 8.42 0.35
N CYS A 986 -41.72 8.78 0.60
CA CYS A 986 -42.87 7.88 0.51
C CYS A 986 -43.95 8.57 -0.32
N TRP A 987 -44.41 7.90 -1.37
CA TRP A 987 -45.39 8.44 -2.31
C TRP A 987 -46.80 8.05 -1.86
N ALA A 988 -47.74 9.00 -1.94
CA ALA A 988 -49.15 8.82 -1.59
C ALA A 988 -49.99 8.18 -2.70
#